data_AF-A0A519KXG1-F1
#
_entry.id   AF-A0A519KXG1-F1
#
_cell.length_a   1.000
_cell.length_b   1.000
_cell.length_c   1.000
_cell.angle_alpha   90.00
_cell.angle_beta   90.00
_cell.angle_gamma   90.00
#
_symmetry.space_group_name_H-M   'P 1'
#
loop_
_entity.id
_entity.type
_entity.pdbx_description
1 polymer ?
#
loop_
_entity_poly.entity_id
_entity_poly.type
_entity_poly.pdbx_seq_one_letter_code
_entity_poly.pdbx_strand_id
1 'polypeptide(L)'
;RRRCRRPGRGVTIGGGGGGSGWDGNGGVGGAAVGGIYNTGTVNIIGTSVIASNLGAGGGGGGGGGAGNHAGVGGLGVGAIWNQGGTVNITAANFAAMAGNAGASGAIGGVVNSGSNSGFTTPTSVNNIYNNGGTLNTSYVPNSAPAVGSNSALTVAEGATGTITAAVLDFNDAEQADSAIVYTITTAATNGTLYRNGVALALNSTFTQADINSGLITYVHNGGETSSASFGFSVSDGTVTVTGQTFNVTITPVDDAPVGQNDAVATGESAVYSGDVFADNGSGADADVDSALTVSAVNGDSGGVGNPVTLPSGALLTLNADGTFDYDPNGAFDFAPGAASGASNLSPTDSFTYSLAGGGTFTVTVTISGEDSEGDVLVGTAGDDALNGGAGIDTVVYSGATSAVRIDLRQSASQNTLGAGTDTLSGFENVTGSDFNDTLVGTSGGNVLTGGLGSDVLLGLAGDDILIGGAGAANTLQGGLGDDVYVVEAQDTVVELAGQGRDRVETTRNLYTLSANVEDLTFTGAGNFTGYGNGSDNALTGGAGDDLLIGGAGSDTLNGGSGADTAVYTAAAGGVTADLTTGVATNDGDGSSDVLTGIENLTGSAFDDTLTGAAGVNYLIGGAGDDVINGRGGNDWLYGNDGVDTVSYA
;
A
#
# COMPACT_ATOMS: atom_id res chain seq x y z
N ARG A 1 83.94 -17.96 -42.54
CA ARG A 1 82.69 -18.29 -43.27
C ARG A 1 81.57 -18.43 -42.24
N ARG A 2 80.83 -17.35 -41.95
CA ARG A 2 79.64 -17.39 -41.07
C ARG A 2 78.52 -18.08 -41.87
N ARG A 3 77.94 -19.18 -41.37
CA ARG A 3 76.70 -19.77 -41.91
C ARG A 3 75.56 -19.40 -40.95
N CYS A 4 74.67 -18.53 -41.40
CA CYS A 4 73.35 -18.37 -40.79
C CYS A 4 72.53 -19.64 -41.06
N ARG A 5 72.01 -20.28 -40.00
CA ARG A 5 70.84 -21.15 -40.07
C ARG A 5 69.62 -20.29 -39.73
N ARG A 6 68.69 -20.12 -40.68
CA ARG A 6 67.31 -19.71 -40.39
C ARG A 6 66.44 -20.97 -40.40
N PRO A 7 65.68 -21.29 -39.34
CA PRO A 7 64.73 -22.40 -39.35
C PRO A 7 63.37 -21.97 -39.91
N GLY A 8 62.74 -22.89 -40.66
CA GLY A 8 61.29 -23.09 -40.73
C GLY A 8 60.42 -21.94 -41.26
N ARG A 9 60.21 -21.87 -42.57
CA ARG A 9 58.89 -21.52 -43.11
C ARG A 9 58.36 -22.73 -43.87
N GLY A 10 57.23 -23.28 -43.43
CA GLY A 10 56.51 -24.30 -44.18
C GLY A 10 55.99 -23.68 -45.48
N VAL A 11 56.08 -24.43 -46.58
CA VAL A 11 55.51 -24.04 -47.88
C VAL A 11 54.35 -24.98 -48.15
N THR A 12 53.13 -24.43 -48.19
CA THR A 12 51.93 -25.13 -48.67
C THR A 12 51.76 -24.77 -50.14
N ILE A 13 51.87 -25.74 -51.04
CA ILE A 13 51.56 -25.54 -52.46
C ILE A 13 50.10 -25.95 -52.65
N GLY A 14 49.20 -24.98 -52.52
CA GLY A 14 47.79 -25.12 -52.87
C GLY A 14 47.56 -24.66 -54.31
N GLY A 15 46.83 -25.45 -55.10
CA GLY A 15 46.43 -25.07 -56.44
C GLY A 15 45.49 -23.86 -56.43
N GLY A 16 46.06 -22.67 -56.54
CA GLY A 16 45.38 -21.41 -56.81
C GLY A 16 46.20 -20.62 -57.82
N GLY A 17 45.61 -20.33 -58.98
CA GLY A 17 46.30 -19.70 -60.10
C GLY A 17 46.82 -18.29 -59.76
N GLY A 18 48.05 -18.01 -60.19
CA GLY A 18 48.56 -16.64 -60.40
C GLY A 18 49.80 -16.27 -59.59
N GLY A 19 50.92 -16.03 -60.29
CA GLY A 19 51.99 -15.11 -59.86
C GLY A 19 53.25 -15.73 -59.25
N SER A 20 54.30 -15.84 -60.06
CA SER A 20 55.67 -16.21 -59.66
C SER A 20 56.42 -15.03 -59.03
N GLY A 21 56.93 -15.19 -57.80
CA GLY A 21 57.86 -14.27 -57.15
C GLY A 21 59.20 -14.94 -56.87
N TRP A 22 60.25 -14.48 -57.54
CA TRP A 22 61.66 -14.85 -57.33
C TRP A 22 62.31 -13.89 -56.33
N ASP A 23 63.10 -14.41 -55.37
CA ASP A 23 64.11 -13.63 -54.64
C ASP A 23 65.50 -14.24 -54.90
N GLY A 24 66.39 -13.44 -55.50
CA GLY A 24 67.75 -13.83 -55.88
C GLY A 24 68.83 -13.40 -54.87
N ASN A 25 70.01 -14.03 -54.92
CA ASN A 25 71.27 -13.43 -55.40
C ASN A 25 72.48 -14.42 -55.33
N GLY A 26 73.37 -14.39 -56.35
CA GLY A 26 74.76 -14.89 -56.32
C GLY A 26 75.13 -16.03 -57.30
N GLY A 27 75.66 -15.69 -58.50
CA GLY A 27 76.04 -16.61 -59.61
C GLY A 27 77.29 -17.50 -59.36
N VAL A 28 77.74 -18.38 -60.28
CA VAL A 28 77.46 -18.63 -61.71
C VAL A 28 77.76 -20.12 -62.00
N GLY A 29 76.97 -20.77 -62.88
CA GLY A 29 77.41 -21.96 -63.63
C GLY A 29 76.45 -23.15 -63.60
N GLY A 30 75.65 -23.31 -64.66
CA GLY A 30 74.89 -24.54 -64.96
C GLY A 30 73.37 -24.37 -64.82
N ALA A 31 72.64 -24.48 -65.93
CA ALA A 31 71.19 -24.53 -65.95
C ALA A 31 70.69 -25.72 -65.13
N ALA A 32 69.95 -25.47 -64.04
CA ALA A 32 69.29 -26.49 -63.23
C ALA A 32 67.78 -26.28 -63.24
N VAL A 33 67.15 -27.11 -64.07
CA VAL A 33 65.78 -27.65 -64.03
C VAL A 33 65.08 -27.47 -62.66
N GLY A 34 63.85 -26.94 -62.67
CA GLY A 34 63.04 -26.71 -61.46
C GLY A 34 62.76 -27.99 -60.67
N GLY A 35 63.20 -28.02 -59.41
CA GLY A 35 62.90 -29.03 -58.40
C GLY A 35 62.75 -28.37 -57.02
N ILE A 36 61.87 -28.91 -56.17
CA ILE A 36 61.64 -28.39 -54.82
C ILE A 36 62.70 -28.97 -53.88
N TYR A 37 63.52 -28.12 -53.26
CA TYR A 37 64.46 -28.53 -52.20
C TYR A 37 63.85 -28.25 -50.82
N ASN A 38 63.52 -29.30 -50.06
CA ASN A 38 62.90 -29.20 -48.73
C ASN A 38 63.88 -29.55 -47.60
N THR A 39 63.99 -28.69 -46.59
CA THR A 39 64.70 -28.97 -45.33
C THR A 39 63.81 -28.74 -44.09
N GLY A 40 62.51 -28.52 -44.29
CA GLY A 40 61.48 -28.28 -43.27
C GLY A 40 60.24 -29.13 -43.55
N THR A 41 59.04 -28.64 -43.20
CA THR A 41 57.79 -29.35 -43.51
C THR A 41 57.17 -28.82 -44.79
N VAL A 42 56.86 -29.70 -45.74
CA VAL A 42 56.13 -29.40 -46.98
C VAL A 42 54.90 -30.30 -47.04
N ASN A 43 53.72 -29.68 -47.17
CA ASN A 43 52.45 -30.38 -47.34
C ASN A 43 51.97 -30.23 -48.79
N ILE A 44 51.76 -31.35 -49.48
CA ILE A 44 51.27 -31.39 -50.87
C ILE A 44 49.83 -31.87 -50.83
N ILE A 45 48.91 -30.92 -50.99
CA ILE A 45 47.47 -31.09 -50.76
C ILE A 45 46.72 -30.71 -52.04
N GLY A 46 45.76 -31.53 -52.50
CA GLY A 46 44.93 -31.29 -53.69
C GLY A 46 45.34 -32.03 -54.97
N THR A 47 44.37 -32.31 -55.87
CA THR A 47 44.43 -33.35 -56.93
C THR A 47 45.16 -33.00 -58.23
N SER A 48 45.86 -31.87 -58.35
CA SER A 48 46.45 -31.42 -59.63
C SER A 48 47.86 -30.85 -59.48
N VAL A 49 48.88 -31.66 -59.77
CA VAL A 49 50.24 -31.19 -60.07
C VAL A 49 50.46 -31.34 -61.58
N ILE A 50 50.29 -30.25 -62.32
CA ILE A 50 50.47 -30.20 -63.79
C ILE A 50 51.96 -29.99 -64.10
N ALA A 51 52.65 -31.02 -64.61
CA ALA A 51 53.98 -30.88 -65.18
C ALA A 51 53.89 -30.45 -66.66
N SER A 52 53.86 -29.15 -66.93
CA SER A 52 53.85 -28.60 -68.29
C SER A 52 55.28 -28.42 -68.86
N ASN A 53 55.61 -29.24 -69.85
CA ASN A 53 56.55 -29.12 -70.99
C ASN A 53 57.45 -27.86 -71.12
N LEU A 54 58.78 -28.03 -71.19
CA LEU A 54 59.77 -27.02 -71.69
C LEU A 54 60.88 -27.71 -72.49
N GLY A 55 61.10 -27.23 -73.73
CA GLY A 55 61.73 -27.94 -74.84
C GLY A 55 63.26 -27.99 -74.93
N ALA A 56 63.72 -28.78 -75.90
CA ALA A 56 65.10 -29.14 -76.21
C ALA A 56 65.96 -27.99 -76.77
N GLY A 57 67.24 -27.94 -76.41
CA GLY A 57 68.27 -27.11 -77.05
C GLY A 57 69.61 -27.84 -77.12
N GLY A 58 70.12 -28.05 -78.34
CA GLY A 58 71.36 -28.78 -78.63
C GLY A 58 72.63 -28.00 -78.29
N GLY A 59 73.72 -28.73 -78.02
CA GLY A 59 75.03 -28.18 -77.69
C GLY A 59 76.01 -28.15 -78.87
N GLY A 60 77.07 -27.33 -78.73
CA GLY A 60 78.25 -27.38 -79.57
C GLY A 60 79.48 -26.74 -78.90
N GLY A 61 80.51 -27.58 -78.65
CA GLY A 61 81.96 -27.29 -78.54
C GLY A 61 82.46 -26.34 -77.41
N GLY A 62 83.55 -26.58 -76.66
CA GLY A 62 84.62 -27.59 -76.72
C GLY A 62 85.84 -27.09 -75.94
N GLY A 63 86.55 -28.01 -75.27
CA GLY A 63 87.94 -27.91 -74.75
C GLY A 63 88.16 -27.02 -73.52
N GLY A 64 88.87 -27.40 -72.45
CA GLY A 64 89.69 -28.57 -72.10
C GLY A 64 90.46 -28.24 -70.80
N GLY A 65 90.79 -29.24 -69.97
CA GLY A 65 91.73 -29.05 -68.84
C GLY A 65 91.44 -29.81 -67.53
N ALA A 66 91.61 -31.14 -67.59
CA ALA A 66 91.94 -32.14 -66.55
C ALA A 66 91.67 -31.91 -65.05
N GLY A 67 90.97 -32.89 -64.43
CA GLY A 67 91.10 -33.22 -63.00
C GLY A 67 89.92 -33.92 -62.32
N ASN A 68 89.62 -35.18 -62.68
CA ASN A 68 88.84 -36.21 -61.95
C ASN A 68 87.76 -35.79 -60.92
N HIS A 69 86.48 -35.94 -61.27
CA HIS A 69 85.55 -36.89 -60.64
C HIS A 69 84.27 -37.02 -61.50
N ALA A 70 83.85 -38.26 -61.71
CA ALA A 70 82.90 -38.70 -62.74
C ALA A 70 81.57 -37.91 -62.77
N GLY A 71 81.22 -37.47 -63.98
CA GLY A 71 79.90 -36.96 -64.30
C GLY A 71 78.86 -38.08 -64.34
N VAL A 72 77.71 -37.81 -63.74
CA VAL A 72 76.43 -38.36 -64.17
C VAL A 72 75.68 -37.22 -64.83
N GLY A 73 75.98 -36.99 -66.11
CA GLY A 73 75.26 -36.04 -66.95
C GLY A 73 74.05 -36.72 -67.55
N GLY A 74 72.86 -36.23 -67.23
CA GLY A 74 71.63 -36.46 -67.98
C GLY A 74 70.55 -37.26 -67.26
N LEU A 75 69.69 -36.60 -66.50
CA LEU A 75 68.30 -37.03 -66.24
C LEU A 75 67.42 -35.78 -66.05
N GLY A 76 66.28 -35.75 -66.74
CA GLY A 76 65.39 -34.59 -66.85
C GLY A 76 64.26 -34.53 -65.81
N VAL A 77 63.73 -33.30 -65.69
CA VAL A 77 62.33 -32.89 -65.37
C VAL A 77 61.70 -33.36 -64.04
N GLY A 78 61.48 -32.40 -63.12
CA GLY A 78 60.40 -32.41 -62.11
C GLY A 78 60.56 -33.37 -60.92
N ALA A 79 61.57 -33.17 -60.07
CA ALA A 79 61.80 -33.99 -58.87
C ALA A 79 61.77 -33.19 -57.55
N ILE A 80 61.20 -33.79 -56.49
CA ILE A 80 61.22 -33.25 -55.12
C ILE A 80 62.45 -33.80 -54.40
N TRP A 81 63.27 -32.92 -53.83
CA TRP A 81 64.46 -33.26 -53.04
C TRP A 81 64.24 -32.92 -51.57
N ASN A 82 63.93 -33.91 -50.74
CA ASN A 82 63.84 -33.75 -49.30
C ASN A 82 65.19 -34.02 -48.64
N GLN A 83 65.77 -33.03 -47.98
CA GLN A 83 67.09 -33.04 -47.35
C GLN A 83 66.93 -32.86 -45.83
N GLY A 84 66.39 -33.89 -45.16
CA GLY A 84 66.19 -33.90 -43.70
C GLY A 84 64.90 -33.25 -43.18
N GLY A 85 63.99 -32.84 -44.06
CA GLY A 85 62.67 -32.30 -43.68
C GLY A 85 61.56 -33.36 -43.65
N THR A 86 60.33 -32.94 -43.43
CA THR A 86 59.12 -33.78 -43.55
C THR A 86 58.36 -33.40 -44.81
N VAL A 87 57.99 -34.38 -45.63
CA VAL A 87 57.06 -34.20 -46.75
C VAL A 87 55.80 -34.98 -46.44
N ASN A 88 54.68 -34.28 -46.29
CA ASN A 88 53.37 -34.88 -46.16
C ASN A 88 52.65 -34.80 -47.51
N ILE A 89 52.20 -35.93 -48.02
CA ILE A 89 51.46 -36.04 -49.27
C ILE A 89 50.23 -36.90 -49.03
N THR A 90 49.08 -36.52 -49.57
CA THR A 90 47.89 -37.36 -49.48
C THR A 90 48.05 -38.61 -50.34
N ALA A 91 47.41 -39.72 -49.96
CA ALA A 91 47.44 -40.96 -50.73
C ALA A 91 46.99 -40.76 -52.19
N ALA A 92 45.97 -39.93 -52.42
CA ALA A 92 45.47 -39.59 -53.75
C ALA A 92 46.52 -38.84 -54.60
N ASN A 93 47.26 -37.90 -53.99
CA ASN A 93 48.29 -37.13 -54.68
C ASN A 93 49.52 -37.97 -54.99
N PHE A 94 49.90 -38.86 -54.08
CA PHE A 94 50.98 -39.82 -54.32
C PHE A 94 50.66 -40.75 -55.50
N ALA A 95 49.40 -41.20 -55.63
CA ALA A 95 48.93 -42.01 -56.74
C ALA A 95 48.90 -41.25 -58.08
N ALA A 96 48.48 -39.98 -58.10
CA ALA A 96 48.40 -39.17 -59.31
C ALA A 96 49.78 -38.90 -59.96
N MET A 97 50.84 -38.81 -59.15
CA MET A 97 52.21 -38.60 -59.66
C MET A 97 52.76 -39.80 -60.45
N ALA A 98 52.20 -41.00 -60.25
CA ALA A 98 52.62 -42.22 -60.96
C ALA A 98 52.10 -42.35 -62.41
N GLY A 99 51.12 -41.53 -62.81
CA GLY A 99 50.33 -41.73 -64.03
C GLY A 99 50.87 -41.12 -65.34
N ASN A 100 51.98 -40.38 -65.34
CA ASN A 100 52.41 -39.57 -66.51
C ASN A 100 53.80 -39.98 -67.04
N ALA A 101 53.89 -41.13 -67.72
CA ALA A 101 55.14 -41.62 -68.34
C ALA A 101 55.00 -41.73 -69.87
N GLY A 102 55.41 -40.68 -70.59
CA GLY A 102 55.53 -40.66 -72.05
C GLY A 102 56.97 -40.88 -72.54
N ALA A 103 57.18 -41.98 -73.25
CA ALA A 103 58.21 -42.24 -74.28
C ALA A 103 59.60 -41.55 -74.18
N SER A 104 60.44 -41.94 -73.23
CA SER A 104 61.91 -41.99 -73.41
C SER A 104 62.50 -42.87 -72.32
N GLY A 105 63.19 -43.94 -72.71
CA GLY A 105 63.64 -45.02 -71.82
C GLY A 105 64.72 -44.63 -70.81
N ALA A 106 64.34 -43.93 -69.74
CA ALA A 106 65.15 -43.74 -68.54
C ALA A 106 64.40 -44.27 -67.31
N ILE A 107 64.98 -45.32 -66.71
CA ILE A 107 64.48 -46.03 -65.53
C ILE A 107 64.93 -45.24 -64.29
N GLY A 108 64.00 -44.61 -63.58
CA GLY A 108 64.25 -43.92 -62.31
C GLY A 108 63.24 -44.34 -61.25
N GLY A 109 63.65 -45.21 -60.32
CA GLY A 109 62.89 -45.55 -59.12
C GLY A 109 63.16 -44.56 -57.97
N VAL A 110 62.38 -44.68 -56.88
CA VAL A 110 62.63 -43.92 -55.64
C VAL A 110 64.02 -44.28 -55.11
N VAL A 111 64.96 -43.32 -55.08
CA VAL A 111 66.27 -43.47 -54.46
C VAL A 111 66.16 -42.95 -53.01
N ASN A 112 66.23 -43.85 -52.03
CA ASN A 112 66.00 -43.52 -50.62
C ASN A 112 67.18 -43.96 -49.73
N SER A 113 67.54 -43.12 -48.75
CA SER A 113 68.52 -43.42 -47.69
C SER A 113 67.95 -43.28 -46.27
N GLY A 114 66.62 -43.10 -46.10
CA GLY A 114 65.96 -42.87 -44.80
C GLY A 114 64.78 -43.80 -44.46
N SER A 115 64.33 -43.73 -43.20
CA SER A 115 63.26 -44.56 -42.60
C SER A 115 61.87 -44.23 -43.16
N ASN A 116 61.15 -45.23 -43.69
CA ASN A 116 59.76 -45.12 -44.13
C ASN A 116 58.88 -46.09 -43.32
N SER A 117 57.68 -45.65 -42.93
CA SER A 117 56.61 -46.52 -42.43
C SER A 117 55.52 -46.70 -43.49
N GLY A 118 55.03 -47.94 -43.68
CA GLY A 118 53.78 -48.20 -44.42
C GLY A 118 53.86 -48.64 -45.89
N PHE A 119 54.96 -49.23 -46.37
CA PHE A 119 55.05 -49.71 -47.76
C PHE A 119 54.65 -51.19 -47.91
N THR A 120 53.60 -51.45 -48.69
CA THR A 120 53.48 -52.67 -49.53
C THR A 120 53.50 -52.18 -50.98
N THR A 121 54.40 -52.72 -51.79
CA THR A 121 54.73 -52.20 -53.14
C THR A 121 53.51 -52.08 -54.05
N PRO A 122 53.44 -51.01 -54.85
CA PRO A 122 53.39 -51.23 -56.30
C PRO A 122 54.39 -50.40 -57.10
N THR A 123 54.79 -51.02 -58.19
CA THR A 123 55.62 -50.53 -59.29
C THR A 123 54.94 -49.40 -60.07
N SER A 124 55.36 -48.15 -59.91
CA SER A 124 55.38 -47.12 -60.96
C SER A 124 56.07 -45.84 -60.48
N VAL A 125 56.58 -45.09 -61.45
CA VAL A 125 57.60 -44.04 -61.40
C VAL A 125 57.21 -42.87 -60.49
N ASN A 126 58.07 -42.47 -59.54
CA ASN A 126 57.86 -41.25 -58.75
C ASN A 126 59.19 -40.51 -58.48
N ASN A 127 59.27 -39.24 -58.91
CA ASN A 127 60.44 -38.36 -58.83
C ASN A 127 60.64 -37.74 -57.42
N ILE A 128 60.71 -38.53 -56.36
CA ILE A 128 60.97 -38.03 -55.00
C ILE A 128 62.30 -38.61 -54.47
N TYR A 129 63.27 -37.73 -54.25
CA TYR A 129 64.56 -38.03 -53.63
C TYR A 129 64.51 -37.64 -52.15
N ASN A 130 64.46 -38.62 -51.25
CA ASN A 130 64.44 -38.38 -49.81
C ASN A 130 65.79 -38.76 -49.18
N ASN A 131 66.53 -37.75 -48.74
CA ASN A 131 67.83 -37.87 -48.12
C ASN A 131 67.73 -37.50 -46.63
N GLY A 132 67.47 -38.50 -45.78
CA GLY A 132 67.45 -38.38 -44.32
C GLY A 132 66.25 -37.65 -43.71
N GLY A 133 65.18 -37.41 -44.46
CA GLY A 133 63.93 -36.81 -43.98
C GLY A 133 62.77 -37.82 -43.87
N THR A 134 61.61 -37.37 -43.40
CA THR A 134 60.39 -38.20 -43.28
C THR A 134 59.46 -37.98 -44.46
N LEU A 135 58.93 -39.05 -45.05
CA LEU A 135 57.86 -38.99 -46.06
C LEU A 135 56.60 -39.64 -45.49
N ASN A 136 55.50 -38.89 -45.38
CA ASN A 136 54.22 -39.38 -44.89
C ASN A 136 53.18 -39.35 -46.01
N THR A 137 52.72 -40.54 -46.43
CA THR A 137 51.70 -40.71 -47.46
C THR A 137 50.30 -40.98 -46.89
N SER A 138 50.18 -41.12 -45.57
CA SER A 138 48.92 -41.32 -44.84
C SER A 138 48.40 -40.00 -44.24
N TYR A 139 48.85 -38.88 -44.81
CA TYR A 139 48.43 -37.56 -44.37
C TYR A 139 46.96 -37.32 -44.74
N VAL A 140 46.10 -37.29 -43.73
CA VAL A 140 44.72 -36.79 -43.83
C VAL A 140 44.78 -35.29 -43.52
N PRO A 141 44.32 -34.41 -44.43
CA PRO A 141 44.23 -32.99 -44.13
C PRO A 141 43.30 -32.79 -42.95
N ASN A 142 43.67 -31.93 -42.01
CA ASN A 142 42.81 -31.61 -40.87
C ASN A 142 41.46 -31.09 -41.37
N SER A 143 40.37 -31.73 -40.95
CA SER A 143 39.02 -31.28 -41.28
C SER A 143 38.49 -30.35 -40.20
N ALA A 144 37.24 -29.91 -40.28
CA ALA A 144 36.63 -29.12 -39.21
C ALA A 144 35.91 -30.07 -38.24
N PRO A 145 35.78 -29.72 -36.95
CA PRO A 145 34.95 -30.47 -36.02
C PRO A 145 33.53 -30.67 -36.56
N ALA A 146 33.06 -31.92 -36.57
CA ALA A 146 31.72 -32.29 -37.02
C ALA A 146 30.75 -32.38 -35.82
N VAL A 147 29.49 -32.00 -36.04
CA VAL A 147 28.44 -32.12 -35.00
C VAL A 147 28.14 -33.60 -34.78
N GLY A 148 28.42 -34.11 -33.58
CA GLY A 148 27.92 -35.40 -33.11
C GLY A 148 26.49 -35.26 -32.57
N SER A 149 26.30 -34.36 -31.60
CA SER A 149 25.01 -34.03 -30.98
C SER A 149 24.91 -32.54 -30.66
N ASN A 150 23.72 -31.97 -30.87
CA ASN A 150 23.39 -30.62 -30.39
C ASN A 150 21.89 -30.56 -30.09
N SER A 151 21.47 -31.34 -29.10
CA SER A 151 20.10 -31.51 -28.65
C SER A 151 19.83 -30.66 -27.41
N ALA A 152 18.59 -30.22 -27.20
CA ALA A 152 18.27 -29.40 -26.05
C ALA A 152 18.44 -30.15 -24.72
N LEU A 153 18.92 -29.43 -23.70
CA LEU A 153 18.90 -29.90 -22.31
C LEU A 153 17.58 -29.50 -21.65
N THR A 154 16.92 -30.40 -20.93
CA THR A 154 15.75 -30.06 -20.11
C THR A 154 16.18 -29.82 -18.66
N VAL A 155 15.81 -28.68 -18.08
CA VAL A 155 16.10 -28.29 -16.69
C VAL A 155 14.83 -27.76 -16.06
N ALA A 156 14.58 -28.02 -14.78
CA ALA A 156 13.48 -27.37 -14.07
C ALA A 156 13.83 -25.91 -13.73
N GLU A 157 12.81 -25.08 -13.55
CA GLU A 157 12.86 -23.79 -12.85
C GLU A 157 13.84 -23.82 -11.67
N GLY A 158 14.69 -22.80 -11.53
CA GLY A 158 15.75 -22.70 -10.51
C GLY A 158 16.80 -23.82 -10.44
N ALA A 159 16.70 -24.89 -11.24
CA ALA A 159 17.54 -26.07 -11.10
C ALA A 159 18.86 -25.99 -11.89
N THR A 160 19.75 -26.95 -11.61
CA THR A 160 21.02 -27.13 -12.32
C THR A 160 20.95 -28.35 -13.23
N GLY A 161 21.22 -28.17 -14.51
CA GLY A 161 21.37 -29.25 -15.50
C GLY A 161 22.84 -29.46 -15.90
N THR A 162 23.27 -30.70 -16.09
CA THR A 162 24.63 -31.02 -16.57
C THR A 162 24.63 -31.23 -18.09
N ILE A 163 25.51 -30.54 -18.80
CA ILE A 163 25.72 -30.71 -20.24
C ILE A 163 26.69 -31.88 -20.43
N THR A 164 26.22 -32.95 -21.06
CA THR A 164 27.00 -34.16 -21.36
C THR A 164 27.08 -34.39 -22.87
N ALA A 165 27.94 -35.32 -23.29
CA ALA A 165 28.10 -35.70 -24.69
C ALA A 165 26.80 -36.21 -25.35
N ALA A 166 25.81 -36.62 -24.55
CA ALA A 166 24.51 -37.04 -25.07
C ALA A 166 23.73 -35.87 -25.70
N VAL A 167 23.93 -34.65 -25.21
CA VAL A 167 23.20 -33.46 -25.66
C VAL A 167 24.09 -32.50 -26.44
N LEU A 168 25.39 -32.39 -26.13
CA LEU A 168 26.34 -31.55 -26.86
C LEU A 168 27.63 -32.33 -27.13
N ASP A 169 27.89 -32.65 -28.38
CA ASP A 169 29.09 -33.36 -28.81
C ASP A 169 29.54 -32.87 -30.19
N PHE A 170 30.81 -32.55 -30.31
CA PHE A 170 31.50 -32.30 -31.56
C PHE A 170 32.71 -33.22 -31.61
N ASN A 171 32.78 -34.03 -32.66
CA ASN A 171 33.85 -34.97 -32.88
C ASN A 171 34.74 -34.52 -34.04
N ASP A 172 36.00 -34.90 -33.94
CA ASP A 172 36.98 -34.71 -34.99
C ASP A 172 37.90 -35.95 -34.97
N ALA A 173 37.93 -36.71 -36.06
CA ALA A 173 38.69 -37.95 -36.10
C ALA A 173 40.21 -37.69 -36.09
N GLU A 174 40.64 -36.46 -36.39
CA GLU A 174 42.04 -36.06 -36.43
C GLU A 174 42.54 -35.54 -35.07
N GLN A 175 41.62 -35.13 -34.18
CA GLN A 175 41.95 -34.38 -32.97
C GLN A 175 41.39 -35.04 -31.72
N ALA A 176 42.15 -35.01 -30.62
CA ALA A 176 41.65 -35.51 -29.34
C ALA A 176 40.60 -34.56 -28.76
N ASP A 177 39.66 -35.07 -27.95
CA ASP A 177 38.61 -34.28 -27.29
C ASP A 177 39.15 -33.07 -26.49
N SER A 178 40.38 -33.17 -25.99
CA SER A 178 41.06 -32.07 -25.27
C SER A 178 41.51 -30.91 -26.18
N ALA A 179 41.59 -31.15 -27.49
CA ALA A 179 41.95 -30.17 -28.51
C ALA A 179 40.73 -29.53 -29.21
N ILE A 180 39.53 -30.07 -29.00
CA ILE A 180 38.26 -29.51 -29.51
C ILE A 180 37.76 -28.47 -28.50
N VAL A 181 37.83 -27.20 -28.86
CA VAL A 181 37.55 -26.05 -27.98
C VAL A 181 36.24 -25.36 -28.40
N TYR A 182 35.31 -25.30 -27.47
CA TYR A 182 34.10 -24.49 -27.51
C TYR A 182 34.40 -23.10 -26.99
N THR A 183 34.03 -22.06 -27.75
CA THR A 183 34.10 -20.66 -27.32
C THR A 183 32.69 -20.10 -27.26
N ILE A 184 32.29 -19.52 -26.12
CA ILE A 184 30.98 -18.90 -25.95
C ILE A 184 30.93 -17.61 -26.78
N THR A 185 29.98 -17.53 -27.71
CA THR A 185 29.79 -16.39 -28.62
C THR A 185 28.54 -15.57 -28.29
N THR A 186 27.57 -16.14 -27.57
CA THR A 186 26.52 -15.38 -26.88
C THR A 186 26.34 -15.95 -25.49
N ALA A 187 26.19 -15.08 -24.49
CA ALA A 187 26.00 -15.49 -23.10
C ALA A 187 24.69 -16.28 -22.94
N ALA A 188 24.64 -17.13 -21.92
CA ALA A 188 23.43 -17.87 -21.60
C ALA A 188 22.30 -16.92 -21.20
N THR A 189 21.12 -17.07 -21.80
CA THR A 189 19.90 -16.37 -21.37
C THR A 189 19.26 -17.13 -20.21
N ASN A 190 18.56 -16.42 -19.30
CA ASN A 190 17.79 -17.00 -18.18
C ASN A 190 18.56 -17.96 -17.26
N GLY A 191 19.88 -17.79 -17.19
CA GLY A 191 20.73 -18.65 -16.38
C GLY A 191 22.21 -18.42 -16.63
N THR A 192 23.04 -19.25 -16.04
CA THR A 192 24.51 -19.13 -16.13
C THR A 192 25.15 -20.48 -16.39
N LEU A 193 26.12 -20.51 -17.30
CA LEU A 193 26.97 -21.67 -17.54
C LEU A 193 28.13 -21.71 -16.55
N TYR A 194 28.50 -22.90 -16.10
CA TYR A 194 29.64 -23.13 -15.23
C TYR A 194 30.54 -24.22 -15.77
N ARG A 195 31.84 -24.09 -15.53
CA ARG A 195 32.82 -25.17 -15.64
C ARG A 195 33.36 -25.48 -14.27
N ASN A 196 33.09 -26.67 -13.76
CA ASN A 196 33.54 -27.11 -12.44
C ASN A 196 33.26 -26.06 -11.34
N GLY A 197 32.07 -25.48 -11.36
CA GLY A 197 31.62 -24.45 -10.40
C GLY A 197 32.09 -23.01 -10.68
N VAL A 198 32.87 -22.76 -11.73
CA VAL A 198 33.29 -21.39 -12.13
C VAL A 198 32.42 -20.90 -13.28
N ALA A 199 31.80 -19.73 -13.12
CA ALA A 199 30.92 -19.14 -14.13
C ALA A 199 31.68 -18.83 -15.44
N LEU A 200 31.06 -19.18 -16.56
CA LEU A 200 31.57 -18.93 -17.91
C LEU A 200 30.85 -17.73 -18.53
N ALA A 201 31.60 -16.68 -18.83
CA ALA A 201 31.11 -15.49 -19.51
C ALA A 201 31.32 -15.56 -21.04
N LEU A 202 30.85 -14.55 -21.77
CA LEU A 202 31.15 -14.37 -23.19
C LEU A 202 32.66 -14.48 -23.47
N ASN A 203 33.03 -15.17 -24.55
CA ASN A 203 34.40 -15.54 -24.94
C ASN A 203 35.13 -16.54 -24.02
N SER A 204 34.48 -17.04 -22.97
CA SER A 204 35.05 -18.15 -22.18
C SER A 204 35.08 -19.42 -23.02
N THR A 205 36.02 -20.31 -22.68
CA THR A 205 36.23 -21.55 -23.43
C THR A 205 36.17 -22.79 -22.56
N PHE A 206 35.66 -23.89 -23.11
CA PHE A 206 35.72 -25.23 -22.56
C PHE A 206 35.98 -26.25 -23.68
N THR A 207 36.33 -27.47 -23.34
CA THR A 207 36.73 -28.51 -24.31
C THR A 207 35.70 -29.63 -24.40
N GLN A 208 35.74 -30.44 -25.46
CA GLN A 208 34.94 -31.67 -25.54
C GLN A 208 35.29 -32.61 -24.37
N ALA A 209 36.55 -32.63 -23.91
CA ALA A 209 36.94 -33.39 -22.73
C ALA A 209 36.24 -32.90 -21.43
N ASP A 210 35.95 -31.61 -21.30
CA ASP A 210 35.20 -31.06 -20.15
C ASP A 210 33.74 -31.52 -20.16
N ILE A 211 33.10 -31.56 -21.33
CA ILE A 211 31.73 -32.09 -21.51
C ILE A 211 31.71 -33.59 -21.20
N ASN A 212 32.67 -34.35 -21.75
CA ASN A 212 32.78 -35.80 -21.54
C ASN A 212 33.03 -36.15 -20.07
N SER A 213 33.66 -35.25 -19.32
CA SER A 213 33.88 -35.38 -17.88
C SER A 213 32.72 -34.84 -17.03
N GLY A 214 31.64 -34.34 -17.65
CA GLY A 214 30.47 -33.80 -16.94
C GLY A 214 30.74 -32.50 -16.18
N LEU A 215 31.77 -31.74 -16.55
CA LEU A 215 32.18 -30.54 -15.81
C LEU A 215 31.39 -29.29 -16.20
N ILE A 216 30.59 -29.36 -17.26
CA ILE A 216 29.81 -28.23 -17.77
C ILE A 216 28.39 -28.32 -17.25
N THR A 217 27.95 -27.30 -16.54
CA THR A 217 26.58 -27.21 -16.04
C THR A 217 25.92 -25.89 -16.45
N TYR A 218 24.61 -25.91 -16.55
CA TYR A 218 23.75 -24.75 -16.71
C TYR A 218 22.87 -24.62 -15.45
N VAL A 219 22.79 -23.43 -14.88
CA VAL A 219 21.94 -23.13 -13.72
C VAL A 219 20.89 -22.11 -14.15
N HIS A 220 19.61 -22.46 -14.04
CA HIS A 220 18.51 -21.52 -14.30
C HIS A 220 18.48 -20.42 -13.23
N ASN A 221 18.06 -19.21 -13.60
CA ASN A 221 18.03 -18.07 -12.67
C ASN A 221 16.82 -18.06 -11.72
N GLY A 222 15.87 -19.00 -11.87
CA GLY A 222 14.68 -19.06 -11.03
C GLY A 222 13.61 -18.03 -11.40
N GLY A 223 13.53 -17.62 -12.67
CA GLY A 223 12.41 -16.80 -13.13
C GLY A 223 11.68 -17.45 -14.29
N GLU A 224 10.36 -17.25 -14.36
CA GLU A 224 9.41 -17.92 -15.26
C GLU A 224 9.72 -17.78 -16.76
N THR A 225 10.62 -18.62 -17.26
CA THR A 225 10.93 -18.71 -18.68
C THR A 225 10.82 -20.13 -19.14
N SER A 226 10.32 -20.34 -20.37
CA SER A 226 10.16 -21.69 -20.95
C SER A 226 11.39 -22.17 -21.70
N SER A 227 12.37 -21.29 -21.91
CA SER A 227 13.55 -21.60 -22.68
C SER A 227 14.74 -20.70 -22.32
N ALA A 228 15.92 -21.26 -22.52
CA ALA A 228 17.19 -20.57 -22.46
C ALA A 228 18.09 -21.04 -23.59
N SER A 229 19.13 -20.28 -23.91
CA SER A 229 20.11 -20.71 -24.90
C SER A 229 21.43 -19.99 -24.70
N PHE A 230 22.49 -20.56 -25.27
CA PHE A 230 23.75 -19.86 -25.47
C PHE A 230 24.32 -20.21 -26.86
N GLY A 231 25.07 -19.27 -27.41
CA GLY A 231 25.73 -19.41 -28.70
C GLY A 231 27.18 -19.80 -28.51
N PHE A 232 27.73 -20.58 -29.42
CA PHE A 232 29.12 -21.02 -29.37
C PHE A 232 29.73 -21.21 -30.76
N SER A 233 31.05 -21.24 -30.80
CA SER A 233 31.85 -21.73 -31.92
C SER A 233 32.74 -22.87 -31.46
N VAL A 234 33.03 -23.83 -32.33
CA VAL A 234 33.89 -24.98 -32.03
C VAL A 234 35.11 -24.94 -32.93
N SER A 235 36.30 -25.08 -32.37
CA SER A 235 37.56 -25.04 -33.10
C SER A 235 38.49 -26.16 -32.66
N ASP A 236 39.22 -26.75 -33.60
CA ASP A 236 40.30 -27.69 -33.34
C ASP A 236 41.70 -27.03 -33.29
N GLY A 237 41.74 -25.70 -33.39
CA GLY A 237 42.97 -24.91 -33.48
C GLY A 237 43.41 -24.55 -34.91
N THR A 238 42.77 -25.10 -35.94
CA THR A 238 43.03 -24.81 -37.35
C THR A 238 41.79 -24.38 -38.12
N VAL A 239 40.62 -25.00 -37.86
CA VAL A 239 39.35 -24.68 -38.49
C VAL A 239 38.28 -24.48 -37.42
N THR A 240 37.42 -23.48 -37.61
CA THR A 240 36.39 -23.10 -36.64
C THR A 240 35.01 -23.16 -37.29
N VAL A 241 34.09 -23.86 -36.64
CA VAL A 241 32.66 -23.86 -36.94
C VAL A 241 31.99 -22.78 -36.09
N THR A 242 31.38 -21.78 -36.74
CA THR A 242 30.78 -20.61 -36.08
C THR A 242 29.26 -20.61 -36.17
N GLY A 243 28.59 -19.94 -35.23
CA GLY A 243 27.15 -19.68 -35.29
C GLY A 243 26.28 -20.82 -34.76
N GLN A 244 26.82 -21.65 -33.88
CA GLN A 244 26.07 -22.72 -33.22
C GLN A 244 25.29 -22.16 -32.03
N THR A 245 24.12 -22.74 -31.76
CA THR A 245 23.31 -22.44 -30.58
C THR A 245 22.99 -23.73 -29.85
N PHE A 246 23.17 -23.74 -28.54
CA PHE A 246 22.70 -24.79 -27.65
C PHE A 246 21.44 -24.30 -26.94
N ASN A 247 20.35 -25.06 -27.04
CA ASN A 247 19.08 -24.72 -26.42
C ASN A 247 18.90 -25.46 -25.09
N VAL A 248 18.24 -24.81 -24.15
CA VAL A 248 17.80 -25.38 -22.89
C VAL A 248 16.30 -25.19 -22.80
N THR A 249 15.56 -26.27 -22.63
CA THR A 249 14.11 -26.24 -22.34
C THR A 249 13.93 -26.16 -20.84
N ILE A 250 13.14 -25.20 -20.37
CA ILE A 250 12.85 -25.04 -18.95
C ILE A 250 11.47 -25.59 -18.64
N THR A 251 11.39 -26.44 -17.61
CA THR A 251 10.11 -26.90 -17.06
C THR A 251 9.73 -25.98 -15.89
N PRO A 252 8.64 -25.19 -16.01
CA PRO A 252 8.17 -24.34 -14.91
C PRO A 252 7.91 -25.14 -13.63
N VAL A 253 8.08 -24.51 -12.48
CA VAL A 253 7.74 -25.05 -11.15
C VAL A 253 6.83 -24.04 -10.49
N ASP A 254 5.66 -24.50 -10.03
CA ASP A 254 4.64 -23.70 -9.34
C ASP A 254 5.18 -23.21 -7.98
N ASP A 255 5.36 -21.90 -7.83
CA ASP A 255 5.69 -21.20 -6.60
C ASP A 255 4.43 -20.87 -5.80
N ALA A 256 4.58 -20.73 -4.47
CA ALA A 256 3.46 -20.34 -3.62
C ALA A 256 3.18 -18.83 -3.76
N PRO A 257 1.90 -18.40 -3.72
CA PRO A 257 1.57 -16.98 -3.76
C PRO A 257 2.10 -16.27 -2.51
N VAL A 258 2.51 -15.01 -2.68
CA VAL A 258 3.01 -14.13 -1.62
C VAL A 258 1.97 -13.04 -1.38
N GLY A 259 1.24 -13.16 -0.27
CA GLY A 259 0.30 -12.14 0.19
C GLY A 259 0.81 -11.36 1.41
N GLN A 260 0.10 -10.29 1.76
CA GLN A 260 0.38 -9.42 2.88
C GLN A 260 -0.87 -9.22 3.75
N ASN A 261 -0.69 -8.85 5.02
CA ASN A 261 -1.82 -8.46 5.85
C ASN A 261 -2.28 -7.04 5.51
N ASP A 262 -3.58 -6.86 5.40
CA ASP A 262 -4.21 -5.60 5.03
C ASP A 262 -4.75 -4.86 6.24
N ALA A 263 -4.83 -3.52 6.13
CA ALA A 263 -5.48 -2.66 7.10
C ALA A 263 -6.38 -1.64 6.38
N VAL A 264 -7.66 -1.62 6.75
CA VAL A 264 -8.65 -0.69 6.20
C VAL A 264 -9.41 -0.01 7.33
N ALA A 265 -10.09 1.09 7.03
CA ALA A 265 -10.91 1.83 7.99
C ALA A 265 -12.27 2.21 7.39
N THR A 266 -13.32 2.14 8.22
CA THR A 266 -14.68 2.51 7.82
C THR A 266 -15.48 3.07 9.00
N GLY A 267 -16.56 3.80 8.70
CA GLY A 267 -17.51 4.24 9.72
C GLY A 267 -18.40 3.10 10.21
N GLU A 268 -18.94 3.20 11.42
CA GLU A 268 -19.77 2.15 12.05
C GLU A 268 -21.09 1.85 11.33
N SER A 269 -21.57 2.75 10.46
CA SER A 269 -22.74 2.50 9.59
C SER A 269 -22.38 2.49 8.11
N ALA A 270 -21.08 2.55 7.77
CA ALA A 270 -20.61 2.64 6.40
C ALA A 270 -20.10 1.29 5.89
N VAL A 271 -20.68 0.84 4.77
CA VAL A 271 -20.15 -0.31 4.03
C VAL A 271 -18.84 0.09 3.37
N TYR A 272 -17.79 -0.70 3.62
CA TYR A 272 -16.49 -0.56 2.96
C TYR A 272 -16.36 -1.59 1.84
N SER A 273 -16.07 -1.11 0.63
CA SER A 273 -15.75 -1.95 -0.53
C SER A 273 -14.27 -1.84 -0.87
N GLY A 274 -13.58 -2.97 -0.99
CA GLY A 274 -12.16 -3.03 -1.27
C GLY A 274 -11.75 -4.25 -2.08
N ASP A 275 -10.43 -4.43 -2.23
CA ASP A 275 -9.82 -5.59 -2.88
C ASP A 275 -8.61 -6.03 -2.04
N VAL A 276 -8.62 -7.28 -1.57
CA VAL A 276 -7.53 -7.83 -0.74
C VAL A 276 -6.24 -8.06 -1.52
N PHE A 277 -6.28 -8.06 -2.86
CA PHE A 277 -5.06 -8.17 -3.67
C PHE A 277 -4.38 -6.82 -3.90
N ALA A 278 -5.07 -5.71 -3.60
CA ALA A 278 -4.54 -4.36 -3.75
C ALA A 278 -3.61 -3.98 -2.57
N ASP A 279 -2.86 -2.88 -2.72
CA ASP A 279 -2.07 -2.34 -1.62
C ASP A 279 -2.95 -1.60 -0.62
N ASN A 280 -3.33 -2.28 0.46
CA ASN A 280 -4.06 -1.71 1.59
C ASN A 280 -3.14 -1.47 2.81
N GLY A 281 -1.93 -0.96 2.56
CA GLY A 281 -1.01 -0.45 3.59
C GLY A 281 0.25 -1.28 3.81
N SER A 282 0.34 -2.49 3.26
CA SER A 282 1.48 -3.40 3.40
C SER A 282 2.08 -3.87 2.06
N GLY A 283 1.61 -3.31 0.93
CA GLY A 283 1.92 -3.76 -0.41
C GLY A 283 0.86 -4.71 -0.98
N ALA A 284 0.78 -4.78 -2.31
CA ALA A 284 -0.14 -5.67 -3.03
C ALA A 284 0.32 -7.13 -3.00
N ASP A 285 -0.64 -8.05 -3.01
CA ASP A 285 -0.40 -9.48 -3.13
C ASP A 285 0.08 -9.85 -4.54
N ALA A 286 0.91 -10.88 -4.65
CA ALA A 286 1.41 -11.36 -5.93
C ALA A 286 1.60 -12.87 -5.99
N ASP A 287 1.33 -13.42 -7.16
CA ASP A 287 1.75 -14.74 -7.58
C ASP A 287 2.48 -14.58 -8.93
N VAL A 288 3.64 -15.22 -9.05
CA VAL A 288 4.48 -15.15 -10.24
C VAL A 288 3.98 -16.11 -11.34
N ASP A 289 3.25 -17.17 -10.97
CA ASP A 289 2.82 -18.24 -11.86
C ASP A 289 1.39 -18.06 -12.37
N SER A 290 0.52 -17.47 -11.56
CA SER A 290 -0.91 -17.45 -11.84
C SER A 290 -1.62 -16.19 -11.34
N ALA A 291 -2.89 -16.06 -11.74
CA ALA A 291 -3.75 -15.02 -11.18
C ALA A 291 -4.21 -15.44 -9.79
N LEU A 292 -4.12 -14.50 -8.84
CA LEU A 292 -4.57 -14.73 -7.48
C LEU A 292 -6.06 -15.06 -7.43
N THR A 293 -6.40 -16.04 -6.59
CA THR A 293 -7.79 -16.37 -6.29
C THR A 293 -7.96 -16.71 -4.82
N VAL A 294 -9.02 -16.19 -4.20
CA VAL A 294 -9.38 -16.53 -2.83
C VAL A 294 -10.02 -17.92 -2.80
N SER A 295 -9.49 -18.79 -1.95
CA SER A 295 -9.93 -20.18 -1.77
C SER A 295 -10.76 -20.42 -0.50
N ALA A 296 -10.64 -19.55 0.51
CA ALA A 296 -11.43 -19.62 1.74
C ALA A 296 -11.49 -18.26 2.45
N VAL A 297 -12.57 -18.02 3.18
CA VAL A 297 -12.75 -16.90 4.12
C VAL A 297 -12.87 -17.48 5.52
N ASN A 298 -12.06 -17.01 6.47
CA ASN A 298 -12.01 -17.55 7.84
C ASN A 298 -11.85 -19.07 7.91
N GLY A 299 -11.11 -19.65 6.95
CA GLY A 299 -10.89 -21.09 6.82
C GLY A 299 -12.05 -21.87 6.19
N ASP A 300 -13.15 -21.22 5.81
CA ASP A 300 -14.28 -21.85 5.12
C ASP A 300 -14.31 -21.50 3.62
N SER A 301 -14.17 -22.53 2.77
CA SER A 301 -14.31 -22.40 1.31
C SER A 301 -15.74 -22.07 0.86
N GLY A 302 -16.76 -22.42 1.66
CA GLY A 302 -18.16 -22.14 1.34
C GLY A 302 -18.53 -20.66 1.52
N GLY A 303 -17.72 -19.90 2.26
CA GLY A 303 -17.90 -18.46 2.47
C GLY A 303 -17.46 -17.59 1.29
N VAL A 304 -16.67 -18.11 0.34
CA VAL A 304 -16.20 -17.31 -0.79
C VAL A 304 -17.37 -16.97 -1.72
N GLY A 305 -17.58 -15.67 -1.97
CA GLY A 305 -18.67 -15.13 -2.78
C GLY A 305 -20.04 -15.15 -2.12
N ASN A 306 -20.13 -15.54 -0.84
CA ASN A 306 -21.37 -15.55 -0.08
C ASN A 306 -21.24 -14.65 1.17
N PRO A 307 -22.32 -14.02 1.65
CA PRO A 307 -22.29 -13.26 2.90
C PRO A 307 -21.93 -14.17 4.09
N VAL A 308 -20.97 -13.74 4.90
CA VAL A 308 -20.50 -14.36 6.14
C VAL A 308 -20.71 -13.38 7.29
N THR A 309 -21.33 -13.82 8.38
CA THR A 309 -21.40 -13.03 9.61
C THR A 309 -20.13 -13.25 10.43
N LEU A 310 -19.42 -12.17 10.72
CA LEU A 310 -18.23 -12.17 11.56
C LEU A 310 -18.59 -12.30 13.05
N PRO A 311 -17.64 -12.67 13.93
CA PRO A 311 -17.90 -12.77 15.37
C PRO A 311 -18.43 -11.50 16.02
N SER A 312 -18.10 -10.34 15.45
CA SER A 312 -18.63 -9.02 15.83
C SER A 312 -20.13 -8.90 15.58
N GLY A 313 -20.68 -9.59 14.57
CA GLY A 313 -22.02 -9.36 14.04
C GLY A 313 -22.03 -8.63 12.69
N ALA A 314 -20.88 -8.10 12.25
CA ALA A 314 -20.70 -7.51 10.93
C ALA A 314 -20.88 -8.56 9.81
N LEU A 315 -21.26 -8.09 8.62
CA LEU A 315 -21.43 -8.92 7.43
C LEU A 315 -20.26 -8.67 6.46
N LEU A 316 -19.67 -9.76 5.96
CA LEU A 316 -18.60 -9.72 4.98
C LEU A 316 -18.98 -10.55 3.76
N THR A 317 -18.77 -10.00 2.56
CA THR A 317 -18.76 -10.79 1.32
C THR A 317 -17.41 -10.63 0.66
N LEU A 318 -16.59 -11.69 0.61
CA LEU A 318 -15.30 -11.70 -0.09
C LEU A 318 -15.38 -12.66 -1.28
N ASN A 319 -15.17 -12.14 -2.49
CA ASN A 319 -15.25 -12.86 -3.74
C ASN A 319 -13.92 -13.56 -4.09
N ALA A 320 -14.00 -14.55 -4.99
CA ALA A 320 -12.84 -15.30 -5.45
C ALA A 320 -11.80 -14.43 -6.18
N ASP A 321 -12.22 -13.27 -6.71
CA ASP A 321 -11.37 -12.32 -7.43
C ASP A 321 -10.69 -11.27 -6.52
N GLY A 322 -10.84 -11.39 -5.20
CA GLY A 322 -10.21 -10.51 -4.22
C GLY A 322 -11.10 -9.35 -3.76
N THR A 323 -12.17 -9.02 -4.51
CA THR A 323 -13.08 -7.95 -4.13
C THR A 323 -13.91 -8.31 -2.89
N PHE A 324 -14.10 -7.36 -1.98
CA PHE A 324 -14.93 -7.56 -0.80
C PHE A 324 -15.77 -6.36 -0.42
N ASP A 325 -16.90 -6.65 0.22
CA ASP A 325 -17.75 -5.69 0.92
C ASP A 325 -17.80 -6.07 2.40
N TYR A 326 -17.42 -5.14 3.27
CA TYR A 326 -17.55 -5.22 4.72
C TYR A 326 -18.62 -4.25 5.19
N ASP A 327 -19.68 -4.77 5.81
CA ASP A 327 -20.78 -4.02 6.38
C ASP A 327 -20.79 -4.22 7.91
N PRO A 328 -20.52 -3.17 8.71
CA PRO A 328 -20.65 -3.23 10.17
C PRO A 328 -21.99 -3.79 10.67
N ASN A 329 -23.08 -3.65 9.89
CA ASN A 329 -24.40 -4.21 10.17
C ASN A 329 -24.94 -3.88 11.58
N GLY A 330 -24.67 -2.65 12.06
CA GLY A 330 -25.07 -2.16 13.38
C GLY A 330 -24.42 -2.90 14.56
N ALA A 331 -23.38 -3.70 14.30
CA ALA A 331 -22.66 -4.43 15.34
C ALA A 331 -21.84 -3.52 16.26
N PHE A 332 -21.61 -2.29 15.82
CA PHE A 332 -20.80 -1.30 16.51
C PHE A 332 -21.61 -0.08 16.99
N ASP A 333 -22.90 0.01 16.60
CA ASP A 333 -23.82 1.03 17.11
C ASP A 333 -23.91 0.94 18.65
N PHE A 334 -23.51 1.99 19.35
CA PHE A 334 -23.66 2.06 20.80
C PHE A 334 -25.15 2.24 21.14
N ALA A 335 -25.83 1.14 21.45
CA ALA A 335 -27.21 1.21 21.93
C ALA A 335 -27.29 2.08 23.20
N PRO A 336 -28.30 2.96 23.34
CA PRO A 336 -28.53 3.73 24.56
C PRO A 336 -28.64 2.78 25.77
N GLY A 337 -27.65 2.80 26.65
CA GLY A 337 -27.63 2.00 27.88
C GLY A 337 -26.95 0.63 27.81
N ALA A 338 -26.15 0.33 26.78
CA ALA A 338 -25.23 -0.80 26.86
C ALA A 338 -24.11 -0.50 27.86
N ALA A 339 -24.07 -1.25 28.97
CA ALA A 339 -22.97 -1.19 29.93
C ALA A 339 -21.66 -1.60 29.23
N SER A 340 -20.76 -0.65 28.97
CA SER A 340 -19.47 -0.98 28.39
C SER A 340 -18.48 -1.41 29.47
N GLY A 341 -18.07 -2.68 29.37
CA GLY A 341 -16.79 -3.17 29.87
C GLY A 341 -15.79 -3.42 28.73
N ALA A 342 -16.00 -2.83 27.55
CA ALA A 342 -15.09 -2.91 26.42
C ALA A 342 -14.59 -1.51 26.11
N SER A 343 -13.35 -1.26 26.53
CA SER A 343 -12.57 -0.05 26.31
C SER A 343 -12.85 0.59 24.95
N ASN A 344 -13.08 1.90 25.01
CA ASN A 344 -13.03 2.87 23.92
C ASN A 344 -11.64 2.92 23.27
N LEU A 345 -11.33 1.87 22.51
CA LEU A 345 -10.32 1.85 21.46
C LEU A 345 -11.14 1.79 20.18
N SER A 346 -10.79 2.56 19.13
CA SER A 346 -11.41 2.40 17.80
C SER A 346 -11.61 0.90 17.53
N PRO A 347 -12.85 0.38 17.60
CA PRO A 347 -13.03 -1.05 17.65
C PRO A 347 -12.46 -1.62 16.36
N THR A 348 -11.61 -2.64 16.50
CA THR A 348 -11.06 -3.33 15.34
C THR A 348 -11.84 -4.61 15.14
N ASP A 349 -12.36 -4.80 13.95
CA ASP A 349 -12.81 -6.11 13.48
C ASP A 349 -11.72 -6.73 12.60
N SER A 350 -11.82 -8.03 12.35
CA SER A 350 -10.88 -8.69 11.44
C SER A 350 -11.47 -9.93 10.80
N PHE A 351 -10.97 -10.23 9.61
CA PHE A 351 -11.23 -11.49 8.94
C PHE A 351 -9.95 -11.98 8.27
N THR A 352 -9.92 -13.27 7.96
CA THR A 352 -8.80 -13.91 7.25
C THR A 352 -9.25 -14.44 5.90
N TYR A 353 -8.34 -14.46 4.94
CA TYR A 353 -8.54 -15.07 3.63
C TYR A 353 -7.35 -15.96 3.28
N SER A 354 -7.61 -17.02 2.49
CA SER A 354 -6.58 -17.94 2.02
C SER A 354 -6.52 -17.94 0.50
N LEU A 355 -5.32 -17.92 -0.07
CA LEU A 355 -5.11 -17.95 -1.51
C LEU A 355 -5.08 -19.40 -2.02
N ALA A 356 -5.58 -19.62 -3.24
CA ALA A 356 -5.32 -20.87 -3.96
C ALA A 356 -3.80 -20.96 -4.23
N GLY A 357 -3.19 -22.12 -3.91
CA GLY A 357 -1.72 -22.26 -3.91
C GLY A 357 -1.08 -22.15 -2.52
N GLY A 358 -1.82 -21.64 -1.52
CA GLY A 358 -1.41 -21.62 -0.11
C GLY A 358 -1.27 -20.21 0.46
N GLY A 359 -1.09 -20.09 1.77
CA GLY A 359 -1.03 -18.80 2.47
C GLY A 359 -2.38 -18.37 3.04
N THR A 360 -2.34 -17.76 4.22
CA THR A 360 -3.50 -17.17 4.90
C THR A 360 -3.09 -15.82 5.46
N PHE A 361 -3.90 -14.80 5.17
CA PHE A 361 -3.62 -13.40 5.49
C PHE A 361 -4.81 -12.82 6.23
N THR A 362 -4.57 -11.73 6.95
CA THR A 362 -5.57 -11.05 7.78
C THR A 362 -5.84 -9.66 7.24
N VAL A 363 -7.12 -9.30 7.13
CA VAL A 363 -7.57 -7.91 7.00
C VAL A 363 -8.01 -7.41 8.36
N THR A 364 -7.43 -6.30 8.82
CA THR A 364 -7.89 -5.59 10.03
C THR A 364 -8.72 -4.39 9.60
N VAL A 365 -9.93 -4.27 10.15
CA VAL A 365 -10.85 -3.15 9.89
C VAL A 365 -10.91 -2.28 11.13
N THR A 366 -10.47 -1.02 11.05
CA THR A 366 -10.66 -0.02 12.11
C THR A 366 -11.99 0.69 11.91
N ILE A 367 -12.82 0.74 12.95
CA ILE A 367 -14.15 1.34 12.88
C ILE A 367 -14.15 2.69 13.61
N SER A 368 -14.70 3.71 12.96
CA SER A 368 -14.87 5.07 13.50
C SER A 368 -16.35 5.41 13.69
N GLY A 369 -16.69 6.06 14.82
CA GLY A 369 -18.01 6.69 15.01
C GLY A 369 -18.07 7.94 14.13
N GLU A 370 -18.85 7.88 13.06
CA GLU A 370 -18.85 8.86 11.95
C GLU A 370 -20.28 9.10 11.43
N ASP A 371 -21.31 8.85 12.23
CA ASP A 371 -22.63 9.36 11.89
C ASP A 371 -22.83 10.78 12.49
N SER A 372 -23.97 11.39 12.18
CA SER A 372 -24.36 12.67 12.75
C SER A 372 -25.33 12.49 13.93
N GLU A 373 -25.47 11.26 14.41
CA GLU A 373 -26.31 10.92 15.54
C GLU A 373 -25.57 11.33 16.83
N GLY A 374 -26.31 11.53 17.92
CA GLY A 374 -25.70 11.91 19.19
C GLY A 374 -25.37 10.67 19.99
N ASP A 375 -24.10 10.49 20.34
CA ASP A 375 -23.64 9.34 21.09
C ASP A 375 -23.79 9.53 22.61
N VAL A 376 -23.98 8.42 23.34
CA VAL A 376 -23.99 8.42 24.82
C VAL A 376 -22.91 7.48 25.34
N LEU A 377 -21.81 8.06 25.81
CA LEU A 377 -20.65 7.31 26.32
C LEU A 377 -20.63 7.35 27.84
N VAL A 378 -20.35 6.22 28.48
CA VAL A 378 -20.27 6.13 29.95
C VAL A 378 -18.81 6.20 30.39
N GLY A 379 -18.48 7.16 31.25
CA GLY A 379 -17.20 7.22 31.94
C GLY A 379 -17.18 6.21 33.08
N THR A 380 -16.23 5.27 33.04
CA THR A 380 -16.13 4.19 34.03
C THR A 380 -15.05 4.49 35.06
N ALA A 381 -14.80 3.56 35.97
CA ALA A 381 -13.64 3.67 36.85
C ALA A 381 -12.37 3.28 36.07
N GLY A 382 -11.37 4.16 36.03
CA GLY A 382 -10.13 3.94 35.28
C GLY A 382 -9.64 5.23 34.63
N ASP A 383 -8.59 5.11 33.82
CA ASP A 383 -8.17 6.22 32.96
C ASP A 383 -8.77 5.94 31.57
N ASP A 384 -9.87 6.62 31.23
CA ASP A 384 -10.62 6.39 29.99
C ASP A 384 -10.24 7.41 28.89
N ALA A 385 -10.20 6.99 27.63
CA ALA A 385 -10.08 7.89 26.48
C ALA A 385 -11.40 7.86 25.71
N LEU A 386 -12.24 8.86 25.95
CA LEU A 386 -13.59 8.94 25.39
C LEU A 386 -13.66 9.96 24.25
N ASN A 387 -14.22 9.53 23.12
CA ASN A 387 -14.45 10.37 21.96
C ASN A 387 -15.90 10.19 21.49
N GLY A 388 -16.69 11.27 21.48
CA GLY A 388 -18.06 11.24 20.95
C GLY A 388 -18.14 11.39 19.42
N GLY A 389 -17.04 11.78 18.76
CA GLY A 389 -17.01 11.82 17.29
C GLY A 389 -17.71 13.06 16.73
N ALA A 390 -18.57 12.85 15.74
CA ALA A 390 -19.39 13.91 15.14
C ALA A 390 -20.83 13.73 15.62
N GLY A 391 -21.53 14.82 15.91
CA GLY A 391 -22.86 14.70 16.49
C GLY A 391 -23.06 15.71 17.60
N ILE A 392 -24.04 15.42 18.46
CA ILE A 392 -24.26 16.10 19.74
C ILE A 392 -24.17 15.04 20.81
N ASP A 393 -23.00 14.93 21.42
CA ASP A 393 -22.61 13.74 22.17
C ASP A 393 -22.68 13.99 23.67
N THR A 394 -22.97 12.95 24.43
CA THR A 394 -23.15 13.00 25.88
C THR A 394 -22.20 12.04 26.57
N VAL A 395 -21.42 12.55 27.52
CA VAL A 395 -20.66 11.70 28.46
C VAL A 395 -21.42 11.55 29.78
N VAL A 396 -21.52 10.33 30.30
CA VAL A 396 -22.32 9.99 31.48
C VAL A 396 -21.45 9.39 32.58
N TYR A 397 -21.48 10.01 33.75
CA TYR A 397 -20.72 9.60 34.94
C TYR A 397 -21.61 9.14 36.11
N SER A 398 -22.88 8.81 35.84
CA SER A 398 -23.84 8.36 36.86
C SER A 398 -23.41 7.10 37.62
N GLY A 399 -22.50 6.31 37.04
CA GLY A 399 -21.89 5.14 37.71
C GLY A 399 -20.72 5.45 38.65
N ALA A 400 -20.25 6.70 38.72
CA ALA A 400 -19.12 7.07 39.56
C ALA A 400 -19.48 6.94 41.05
N THR A 401 -18.51 6.46 41.85
CA THR A 401 -18.73 6.18 43.29
C THR A 401 -18.38 7.36 44.22
N SER A 402 -18.03 8.49 43.62
CA SER A 402 -17.79 9.78 44.28
C SER A 402 -17.94 10.90 43.26
N ALA A 403 -17.95 12.15 43.74
CA ALA A 403 -18.03 13.34 42.91
C ALA A 403 -17.02 13.33 41.75
N VAL A 404 -17.50 13.80 40.60
CA VAL A 404 -16.73 14.01 39.39
C VAL A 404 -16.54 15.50 39.11
N ARG A 405 -15.42 15.79 38.44
CA ARG A 405 -15.14 17.13 37.91
C ARG A 405 -14.85 17.02 36.43
N ILE A 406 -15.76 17.53 35.62
CA ILE A 406 -15.70 17.45 34.16
C ILE A 406 -15.60 18.86 33.57
N ASP A 407 -14.65 19.05 32.65
CA ASP A 407 -14.50 20.26 31.84
C ASP A 407 -14.36 19.86 30.37
N LEU A 408 -15.44 20.04 29.60
CA LEU A 408 -15.52 19.61 28.21
C LEU A 408 -14.57 20.39 27.28
N ARG A 409 -14.02 21.51 27.73
CA ARG A 409 -13.02 22.28 26.97
C ARG A 409 -11.63 21.65 27.03
N GLN A 410 -11.39 20.76 28.00
CA GLN A 410 -10.09 20.14 28.20
C GLN A 410 -9.96 18.89 27.32
N SER A 411 -9.27 19.05 26.19
CA SER A 411 -8.92 17.95 25.29
C SER A 411 -7.74 17.11 25.79
N ALA A 412 -7.08 17.56 26.86
CA ALA A 412 -6.03 16.79 27.54
C ALA A 412 -6.65 15.94 28.65
N SER A 413 -5.91 14.92 29.08
CA SER A 413 -6.29 14.10 30.22
C SER A 413 -6.59 14.96 31.45
N GLN A 414 -7.81 14.86 31.96
CA GLN A 414 -8.32 15.58 33.12
C GLN A 414 -8.57 14.61 34.28
N ASN A 415 -8.22 15.02 35.49
CA ASN A 415 -8.53 14.24 36.69
C ASN A 415 -10.01 14.41 37.01
N THR A 416 -10.81 13.44 36.59
CA THR A 416 -12.26 13.37 36.80
C THR A 416 -12.63 12.95 38.22
N LEU A 417 -11.64 12.83 39.12
CA LEU A 417 -11.78 12.47 40.53
C LEU A 417 -12.35 11.06 40.71
N GLY A 418 -13.67 10.94 40.83
CA GLY A 418 -14.38 9.69 41.12
C GLY A 418 -14.38 8.65 40.03
N ALA A 419 -13.94 9.02 38.82
CA ALA A 419 -13.81 8.13 37.69
C ALA A 419 -12.35 7.83 37.31
N GLY A 420 -11.40 8.75 37.56
CA GLY A 420 -9.97 8.52 37.35
C GLY A 420 -9.34 9.68 36.58
N THR A 421 -8.45 9.39 35.62
CA THR A 421 -7.88 10.40 34.72
C THR A 421 -8.34 10.16 33.29
N ASP A 422 -9.38 10.87 32.87
CA ASP A 422 -10.02 10.64 31.58
C ASP A 422 -9.60 11.68 30.54
N THR A 423 -9.58 11.31 29.27
CA THR A 423 -9.42 12.22 28.13
C THR A 423 -10.74 12.27 27.38
N LEU A 424 -11.33 13.46 27.23
CA LEU A 424 -12.64 13.65 26.62
C LEU A 424 -12.50 14.50 25.34
N SER A 425 -13.10 14.06 24.24
CA SER A 425 -13.16 14.82 22.99
C SER A 425 -14.49 14.64 22.27
N GLY A 426 -14.96 15.68 21.57
CA GLY A 426 -16.23 15.63 20.83
C GLY A 426 -17.41 15.36 21.74
N PHE A 427 -17.58 16.17 22.79
CA PHE A 427 -18.73 16.07 23.69
C PHE A 427 -19.29 17.47 23.93
N GLU A 428 -20.60 17.59 23.77
CA GLU A 428 -21.37 18.80 24.02
C GLU A 428 -22.13 18.71 25.34
N ASN A 429 -22.45 17.49 25.80
CA ASN A 429 -23.30 17.27 26.96
C ASN A 429 -22.59 16.41 28.01
N VAL A 430 -22.98 16.60 29.27
CA VAL A 430 -22.48 15.78 30.38
C VAL A 430 -23.58 15.51 31.40
N THR A 431 -23.62 14.27 31.86
CA THR A 431 -24.37 13.86 33.06
C THR A 431 -23.39 13.49 34.16
N GLY A 432 -23.53 14.13 35.32
CA GLY A 432 -22.75 13.85 36.52
C GLY A 432 -23.13 12.53 37.21
N SER A 433 -22.63 12.40 38.42
CA SER A 433 -22.80 11.32 39.38
C SER A 433 -23.95 11.59 40.36
N ASP A 434 -24.09 10.75 41.38
CA ASP A 434 -25.02 10.98 42.49
C ASP A 434 -24.41 11.83 43.63
N PHE A 435 -23.28 12.51 43.38
CA PHE A 435 -22.50 13.26 44.35
C PHE A 435 -22.27 14.70 43.89
N ASN A 436 -21.72 15.53 44.77
CA ASN A 436 -21.49 16.95 44.52
C ASN A 436 -20.46 17.22 43.40
N ASP A 437 -20.95 17.40 42.20
CA ASP A 437 -20.15 17.48 40.99
C ASP A 437 -19.77 18.90 40.59
N THR A 438 -18.81 19.01 39.69
CA THR A 438 -18.52 20.25 38.98
C THR A 438 -18.43 19.97 37.50
N LEU A 439 -19.41 20.47 36.75
CA LEU A 439 -19.57 20.24 35.32
C LEU A 439 -19.38 21.56 34.58
N VAL A 440 -18.48 21.57 33.60
CA VAL A 440 -18.18 22.75 32.78
C VAL A 440 -18.37 22.41 31.31
N GLY A 441 -19.27 23.14 30.66
CA GLY A 441 -19.56 23.10 29.24
C GLY A 441 -18.46 23.67 28.35
N THR A 442 -18.79 23.93 27.10
CA THR A 442 -17.91 24.46 26.05
C THR A 442 -18.23 25.92 25.74
N SER A 443 -18.25 26.32 24.47
CA SER A 443 -18.71 27.65 24.04
C SER A 443 -19.84 27.56 23.01
N GLY A 444 -20.36 26.35 22.78
CA GLY A 444 -21.59 26.10 22.05
C GLY A 444 -22.59 25.43 22.99
N GLY A 445 -23.87 25.44 22.63
CA GLY A 445 -24.94 24.99 23.53
C GLY A 445 -24.74 23.58 24.08
N ASN A 446 -24.86 23.43 25.39
CA ASN A 446 -24.63 22.22 26.16
C ASN A 446 -25.85 21.84 27.00
N VAL A 447 -26.07 20.55 27.18
CA VAL A 447 -26.97 20.02 28.22
C VAL A 447 -26.12 19.49 29.36
N LEU A 448 -26.17 20.19 30.50
CA LEU A 448 -25.45 19.82 31.72
C LEU A 448 -26.44 19.28 32.75
N THR A 449 -26.29 18.02 33.15
CA THR A 449 -27.13 17.40 34.18
C THR A 449 -26.28 17.04 35.39
N GLY A 450 -26.54 17.67 36.54
CA GLY A 450 -25.81 17.44 37.80
C GLY A 450 -26.00 16.02 38.32
N GLY A 451 -27.26 15.64 38.56
CA GLY A 451 -27.62 14.33 39.10
C GLY A 451 -28.25 14.47 40.48
N LEU A 452 -27.87 13.59 41.41
CA LEU A 452 -28.11 13.85 42.83
C LEU A 452 -26.90 14.59 43.40
N GLY A 453 -27.09 15.42 44.43
CA GLY A 453 -25.96 16.08 45.08
C GLY A 453 -26.17 17.58 45.18
N SER A 454 -25.10 18.28 45.54
CA SER A 454 -24.99 19.74 45.45
C SER A 454 -23.94 20.06 44.39
N ASP A 455 -24.41 20.35 43.19
CA ASP A 455 -23.57 20.40 41.99
C ASP A 455 -23.30 21.84 41.57
N VAL A 456 -22.23 22.03 40.82
CA VAL A 456 -21.87 23.29 40.17
C VAL A 456 -21.86 23.07 38.66
N LEU A 457 -22.79 23.69 37.95
CA LEU A 457 -22.91 23.61 36.49
C LEU A 457 -22.55 24.96 35.88
N LEU A 458 -21.59 24.97 34.97
CA LEU A 458 -21.10 26.15 34.26
C LEU A 458 -21.24 25.94 32.74
N GLY A 459 -22.22 26.57 32.09
CA GLY A 459 -22.44 26.49 30.64
C GLY A 459 -21.38 27.22 29.81
N LEU A 460 -21.02 28.41 30.28
CA LEU A 460 -20.11 29.41 29.72
C LEU A 460 -20.67 30.24 28.58
N ALA A 461 -20.72 29.72 27.36
CA ALA A 461 -21.22 30.46 26.21
C ALA A 461 -21.96 29.49 25.28
N GLY A 462 -22.91 30.01 24.50
CA GLY A 462 -23.87 29.19 23.79
C GLY A 462 -25.18 29.14 24.56
N ASP A 463 -26.23 28.64 23.91
CA ASP A 463 -27.55 28.50 24.54
C ASP A 463 -27.60 27.15 25.27
N ASP A 464 -27.42 27.17 26.59
CA ASP A 464 -27.22 25.99 27.42
C ASP A 464 -28.51 25.58 28.17
N ILE A 465 -28.60 24.29 28.52
CA ILE A 465 -29.63 23.75 29.41
C ILE A 465 -28.95 23.19 30.65
N LEU A 466 -29.19 23.82 31.80
CA LEU A 466 -28.59 23.46 33.09
C LEU A 466 -29.64 22.81 33.99
N ILE A 467 -29.48 21.51 34.21
CA ILE A 467 -30.36 20.68 35.03
C ILE A 467 -29.58 20.32 36.30
N GLY A 468 -29.83 21.04 37.39
CA GLY A 468 -29.20 20.73 38.68
C GLY A 468 -29.51 19.31 39.17
N GLY A 469 -30.71 18.83 38.85
CA GLY A 469 -31.20 17.51 39.26
C GLY A 469 -31.83 17.52 40.65
N ALA A 470 -32.46 16.39 41.01
CA ALA A 470 -33.21 16.28 42.25
C ALA A 470 -32.27 16.18 43.46
N GLY A 471 -32.62 16.85 44.56
CA GLY A 471 -31.92 16.66 45.84
C GLY A 471 -31.51 17.95 46.54
N ALA A 472 -30.20 18.13 46.72
CA ALA A 472 -29.66 19.27 47.44
C ALA A 472 -29.55 20.51 46.52
N ALA A 473 -29.19 21.65 47.09
CA ALA A 473 -29.11 22.90 46.34
C ALA A 473 -27.88 22.92 45.42
N ASN A 474 -28.12 23.21 44.15
CA ASN A 474 -27.09 23.33 43.11
C ASN A 474 -26.75 24.80 42.84
N THR A 475 -25.63 25.05 42.16
CA THR A 475 -25.27 26.34 41.59
C THR A 475 -25.28 26.21 40.07
N LEU A 476 -26.12 26.99 39.41
CA LEU A 476 -26.30 26.95 37.95
C LEU A 476 -25.89 28.31 37.37
N GLN A 477 -24.94 28.30 36.44
CA GLN A 477 -24.48 29.50 35.73
C GLN A 477 -24.37 29.17 34.24
N GLY A 478 -25.31 29.66 33.44
CA GLY A 478 -25.38 29.46 32.00
C GLY A 478 -24.30 30.27 31.29
N GLY A 479 -24.35 31.59 31.39
CA GLY A 479 -23.30 32.45 30.85
C GLY A 479 -23.80 33.20 29.61
N LEU A 480 -22.97 33.34 28.57
CA LEU A 480 -23.34 34.08 27.35
C LEU A 480 -24.22 33.24 26.42
N GLY A 481 -25.42 33.68 26.11
CA GLY A 481 -26.36 32.91 25.29
C GLY A 481 -27.74 32.95 25.95
N ASP A 482 -28.75 32.44 25.27
CA ASP A 482 -30.10 32.36 25.85
C ASP A 482 -30.24 31.00 26.55
N ASP A 483 -30.03 30.99 27.86
CA ASP A 483 -29.91 29.76 28.66
C ASP A 483 -31.22 29.33 29.32
N VAL A 484 -31.32 28.03 29.63
CA VAL A 484 -32.43 27.43 30.39
C VAL A 484 -31.92 26.81 31.68
N TYR A 485 -32.40 27.34 32.80
CA TYR A 485 -32.15 26.83 34.14
C TYR A 485 -33.34 25.98 34.61
N VAL A 486 -33.15 24.67 34.76
CA VAL A 486 -34.18 23.76 35.29
C VAL A 486 -33.99 23.65 36.81
N VAL A 487 -34.88 24.29 37.56
CA VAL A 487 -34.81 24.42 39.03
C VAL A 487 -35.86 23.56 39.71
N GLU A 488 -35.41 22.45 40.29
CA GLU A 488 -36.25 21.47 41.00
C GLU A 488 -35.97 21.46 42.51
N ALA A 489 -34.80 21.95 42.93
CA ALA A 489 -34.39 22.06 44.33
C ALA A 489 -34.19 23.54 44.74
N GLN A 490 -33.53 23.82 45.85
CA GLN A 490 -33.24 25.20 46.28
C GLN A 490 -31.99 25.74 45.53
N ASP A 491 -32.02 25.63 44.21
CA ASP A 491 -30.88 25.94 43.35
C ASP A 491 -30.62 27.44 43.30
N THR A 492 -29.35 27.80 43.24
CA THR A 492 -28.89 29.17 43.04
C THR A 492 -28.59 29.38 41.57
N VAL A 493 -29.40 30.20 40.90
CA VAL A 493 -29.15 30.67 39.53
C VAL A 493 -28.25 31.91 39.60
N VAL A 494 -27.17 31.89 38.83
CA VAL A 494 -26.21 32.99 38.75
C VAL A 494 -26.20 33.54 37.34
N GLU A 495 -26.69 34.77 37.18
CA GLU A 495 -26.73 35.47 35.89
C GLU A 495 -26.10 36.86 36.01
N LEU A 496 -25.28 37.25 35.03
CA LEU A 496 -24.67 38.57 34.98
C LEU A 496 -25.38 39.46 33.97
N ALA A 497 -25.17 40.77 34.08
CA ALA A 497 -25.83 41.71 33.19
C ALA A 497 -25.34 41.54 31.74
N GLY A 498 -26.29 41.36 30.82
CA GLY A 498 -26.06 41.36 29.39
C GLY A 498 -25.46 40.07 28.84
N GLN A 499 -25.71 38.92 29.48
CA GLN A 499 -25.26 37.64 28.95
C GLN A 499 -26.28 36.96 28.03
N GLY A 500 -27.56 37.28 28.10
CA GLY A 500 -28.57 36.71 27.21
C GLY A 500 -29.97 37.10 27.61
N ARG A 501 -30.96 36.38 27.07
CA ARG A 501 -32.33 36.35 27.57
C ARG A 501 -32.61 34.96 28.15
N ASP A 502 -32.56 34.86 29.47
CA ASP A 502 -32.49 33.58 30.15
C ASP A 502 -33.81 33.18 30.77
N ARG A 503 -34.02 31.86 30.89
CA ARG A 503 -35.27 31.28 31.38
C ARG A 503 -35.06 30.31 32.53
N VAL A 504 -35.81 30.50 33.61
CA VAL A 504 -36.00 29.48 34.63
C VAL A 504 -37.24 28.66 34.33
N GLU A 505 -37.08 27.34 34.26
CA GLU A 505 -38.18 26.38 34.34
C GLU A 505 -38.20 25.75 35.74
N THR A 506 -39.35 25.75 36.41
CA THR A 506 -39.41 25.22 37.78
C THR A 506 -40.70 24.46 38.07
N THR A 507 -40.57 23.43 38.89
CA THR A 507 -41.71 22.69 39.48
C THR A 507 -42.02 23.15 40.90
N ARG A 508 -41.34 24.18 41.41
CA ARG A 508 -41.55 24.71 42.75
C ARG A 508 -42.75 25.65 42.77
N ASN A 509 -43.71 25.40 43.65
CA ASN A 509 -44.92 26.22 43.80
C ASN A 509 -44.63 27.67 44.27
N LEU A 510 -43.38 28.01 44.58
CA LEU A 510 -42.93 29.35 44.92
C LEU A 510 -41.52 29.55 44.37
N TYR A 511 -41.35 30.55 43.52
CA TYR A 511 -40.05 30.91 42.96
C TYR A 511 -39.91 32.42 42.74
N THR A 512 -38.67 32.92 42.89
CA THR A 512 -38.31 34.31 42.64
C THR A 512 -37.13 34.33 41.67
N LEU A 513 -37.28 35.03 40.55
CA LEU A 513 -36.19 35.19 39.59
C LEU A 513 -34.99 35.88 40.24
N SER A 514 -33.80 35.36 39.94
CA SER A 514 -32.55 36.04 40.25
C SER A 514 -32.42 37.29 39.39
N ALA A 515 -31.55 38.23 39.77
CA ALA A 515 -31.30 39.40 38.95
C ALA A 515 -30.78 39.00 37.56
N ASN A 516 -31.15 39.78 36.53
CA ASN A 516 -30.78 39.57 35.12
C ASN A 516 -31.34 38.31 34.47
N VAL A 517 -32.30 37.60 35.08
CA VAL A 517 -33.04 36.53 34.40
C VAL A 517 -34.40 37.09 33.96
N GLU A 518 -34.80 36.86 32.72
CA GLU A 518 -35.98 37.49 32.13
C GLU A 518 -37.23 36.62 32.20
N ASP A 519 -37.09 35.29 32.05
CA ASP A 519 -38.24 34.41 31.88
C ASP A 519 -38.40 33.43 33.05
N LEU A 520 -39.65 33.26 33.50
CA LEU A 520 -40.05 32.26 34.50
C LEU A 520 -41.21 31.43 33.97
N THR A 521 -41.00 30.12 33.87
CA THR A 521 -42.04 29.16 33.48
C THR A 521 -42.25 28.14 34.58
N PHE A 522 -43.46 28.09 35.15
CA PHE A 522 -43.84 27.00 36.03
C PHE A 522 -44.30 25.79 35.21
N THR A 523 -43.65 24.65 35.46
CA THR A 523 -43.92 23.35 34.81
C THR A 523 -44.49 22.33 35.79
N GLY A 524 -44.69 22.73 37.05
CA GLY A 524 -45.27 21.91 38.10
C GLY A 524 -46.79 21.77 38.00
N ALA A 525 -47.41 21.30 39.09
CA ALA A 525 -48.85 21.12 39.17
C ALA A 525 -49.44 21.88 40.37
N GLY A 526 -50.65 22.42 40.17
CA GLY A 526 -51.35 23.19 41.19
C GLY A 526 -50.82 24.61 41.31
N ASN A 527 -51.29 25.33 42.32
CA ASN A 527 -51.07 26.76 42.44
C ASN A 527 -49.58 27.11 42.58
N PHE A 528 -49.18 28.14 41.84
CA PHE A 528 -47.87 28.72 41.79
C PHE A 528 -47.86 30.16 42.31
N THR A 529 -46.76 30.56 42.94
CA THR A 529 -46.46 31.96 43.24
C THR A 529 -45.13 32.32 42.59
N GLY A 530 -45.19 33.10 41.52
CA GLY A 530 -44.03 33.54 40.74
C GLY A 530 -43.70 34.99 41.00
N TYR A 531 -42.45 35.28 41.34
CA TYR A 531 -41.91 36.64 41.42
C TYR A 531 -40.89 36.84 40.31
N GLY A 532 -41.05 37.91 39.53
CA GLY A 532 -40.03 38.45 38.66
C GLY A 532 -39.00 39.27 39.45
N ASN A 533 -38.30 40.15 38.75
CA ASN A 533 -37.27 41.03 39.26
C ASN A 533 -37.52 42.48 38.81
N GLY A 534 -36.45 43.25 38.55
CA GLY A 534 -36.55 44.67 38.15
C GLY A 534 -36.36 44.90 36.64
N SER A 535 -36.41 43.83 35.85
CA SER A 535 -36.23 43.84 34.39
C SER A 535 -37.56 43.45 33.73
N ASP A 536 -37.69 43.65 32.42
CA ASP A 536 -38.87 43.22 31.68
C ASP A 536 -38.96 41.68 31.68
N ASN A 537 -39.90 41.12 32.44
CA ASN A 537 -40.00 39.68 32.64
C ASN A 537 -41.20 39.03 31.91
N ALA A 538 -41.07 37.75 31.55
CA ALA A 538 -42.21 36.93 31.12
C ALA A 538 -42.46 35.79 32.13
N LEU A 539 -43.59 35.86 32.85
CA LEU A 539 -43.99 34.89 33.86
C LEU A 539 -45.15 34.04 33.34
N THR A 540 -45.01 32.71 33.39
CA THR A 540 -46.08 31.75 33.07
C THR A 540 -46.42 30.89 34.29
N GLY A 541 -47.67 31.00 34.76
CA GLY A 541 -48.20 30.33 35.96
C GLY A 541 -48.59 28.87 35.75
N GLY A 542 -49.18 28.53 34.61
CA GLY A 542 -49.47 27.15 34.24
C GLY A 542 -50.90 26.74 34.60
N ALA A 543 -51.07 25.73 35.45
CA ALA A 543 -52.38 25.23 35.85
C ALA A 543 -52.54 25.28 37.36
N GLY A 544 -53.63 25.86 37.82
CA GLY A 544 -53.85 26.17 39.24
C GLY A 544 -54.33 27.61 39.38
N ASP A 545 -54.65 28.02 40.59
CA ASP A 545 -54.96 29.43 40.85
C ASP A 545 -53.65 30.14 41.24
N ASP A 546 -53.03 30.79 40.27
CA ASP A 546 -51.65 31.28 40.38
C ASP A 546 -51.57 32.75 40.82
N LEU A 547 -50.50 33.09 41.53
CA LEU A 547 -50.15 34.46 41.95
C LEU A 547 -48.89 34.90 41.20
N LEU A 548 -49.02 35.89 40.32
CA LEU A 548 -47.91 36.41 39.53
C LEU A 548 -47.58 37.85 39.96
N ILE A 549 -46.31 38.06 40.34
CA ILE A 549 -45.75 39.34 40.74
C ILE A 549 -44.66 39.66 39.71
N GLY A 550 -44.92 40.57 38.77
CA GLY A 550 -43.93 40.97 37.76
C GLY A 550 -42.72 41.65 38.37
N GLY A 551 -42.97 42.66 39.22
CA GLY A 551 -41.93 43.48 39.81
C GLY A 551 -41.92 44.83 39.12
N ALA A 552 -40.73 45.38 38.87
CA ALA A 552 -40.58 46.59 38.06
C ALA A 552 -40.13 46.19 36.66
N GLY A 553 -40.56 46.93 35.64
CA GLY A 553 -40.26 46.58 34.25
C GLY A 553 -41.56 46.55 33.46
N SER A 554 -41.49 46.30 32.15
CA SER A 554 -42.69 46.03 31.35
C SER A 554 -42.87 44.53 31.25
N ASP A 555 -43.72 43.96 32.12
CA ASP A 555 -43.82 42.52 32.29
C ASP A 555 -44.91 41.89 31.41
N THR A 556 -44.78 40.60 31.13
CA THR A 556 -45.83 39.76 30.57
C THR A 556 -46.21 38.70 31.58
N LEU A 557 -47.42 38.78 32.13
CA LEU A 557 -47.96 37.87 33.12
C LEU A 557 -49.01 36.98 32.44
N ASN A 558 -48.71 35.69 32.36
CA ASN A 558 -49.60 34.66 31.80
C ASN A 558 -50.02 33.69 32.90
N GLY A 559 -51.24 33.83 33.43
CA GLY A 559 -51.74 32.96 34.50
C GLY A 559 -51.88 31.50 34.03
N GLY A 560 -52.50 31.31 32.87
CA GLY A 560 -52.71 30.01 32.28
C GLY A 560 -54.14 29.52 32.52
N SER A 561 -54.31 28.39 33.20
CA SER A 561 -55.64 27.84 33.50
C SER A 561 -55.89 27.82 35.00
N GLY A 562 -56.97 28.48 35.42
CA GLY A 562 -57.39 28.55 36.80
C GLY A 562 -58.04 29.90 37.05
N ALA A 563 -58.05 30.35 38.30
CA ALA A 563 -58.39 31.72 38.66
C ALA A 563 -57.13 32.45 39.10
N ASP A 564 -56.47 33.10 38.15
CA ASP A 564 -55.12 33.64 38.32
C ASP A 564 -55.14 35.11 38.73
N THR A 565 -54.13 35.54 39.50
CA THR A 565 -54.06 36.88 40.07
C THR A 565 -52.74 37.57 39.71
N ALA A 566 -52.83 38.75 39.09
CA ALA A 566 -51.70 39.68 39.03
C ALA A 566 -51.68 40.54 40.30
N VAL A 567 -50.51 40.64 40.93
CA VAL A 567 -50.36 41.22 42.28
C VAL A 567 -49.33 42.35 42.26
N TYR A 568 -49.78 43.55 42.65
CA TYR A 568 -49.01 44.81 42.61
C TYR A 568 -48.71 45.38 44.01
N THR A 569 -48.84 44.57 45.06
CA THR A 569 -48.69 45.04 46.46
C THR A 569 -47.33 45.69 46.77
N ALA A 570 -46.30 45.41 45.96
CA ALA A 570 -44.96 45.96 46.13
C ALA A 570 -44.67 47.22 45.29
N ALA A 571 -45.59 47.62 44.39
CA ALA A 571 -45.40 48.74 43.50
C ALA A 571 -45.20 50.07 44.25
N ALA A 572 -44.36 50.95 43.70
CA ALA A 572 -43.98 52.21 44.34
C ALA A 572 -44.97 53.38 44.11
N GLY A 573 -46.07 53.13 43.42
CA GLY A 573 -47.11 54.08 43.07
C GLY A 573 -48.44 53.40 42.71
N GLY A 574 -49.46 54.20 42.42
CA GLY A 574 -50.80 53.71 42.08
C GLY A 574 -50.84 52.99 40.74
N VAL A 575 -51.62 51.92 40.68
CA VAL A 575 -51.73 50.98 39.56
C VAL A 575 -52.94 51.34 38.70
N THR A 576 -52.86 51.16 37.39
CA THR A 576 -54.00 51.26 36.47
C THR A 576 -54.07 50.04 35.57
N ALA A 577 -54.96 49.11 35.91
CA ALA A 577 -55.10 47.82 35.23
C ALA A 577 -56.52 47.53 34.75
N ASP A 578 -56.65 47.01 33.52
CA ASP A 578 -57.92 46.65 32.90
C ASP A 578 -57.83 45.26 32.24
N LEU A 579 -58.47 44.28 32.89
CA LEU A 579 -58.52 42.88 32.43
C LEU A 579 -59.27 42.71 31.09
N THR A 580 -60.10 43.67 30.67
CA THR A 580 -60.75 43.60 29.34
C THR A 580 -59.82 43.98 28.20
N THR A 581 -58.81 44.79 28.50
CA THR A 581 -57.74 45.09 27.55
C THR A 581 -56.57 44.12 27.68
N GLY A 582 -56.46 43.43 28.82
CA GLY A 582 -55.32 42.56 29.13
C GLY A 582 -54.06 43.35 29.39
N VAL A 583 -54.16 44.56 29.97
CA VAL A 583 -53.02 45.46 30.17
C VAL A 583 -53.12 46.17 31.51
N ALA A 584 -52.01 46.21 32.25
CA ALA A 584 -51.76 47.21 33.29
C ALA A 584 -51.03 48.39 32.65
N THR A 585 -51.77 49.43 32.27
CA THR A 585 -51.19 50.59 31.55
C THR A 585 -50.24 51.42 32.42
N ASN A 586 -50.34 51.25 33.73
CA ASN A 586 -49.39 51.70 34.73
C ASN A 586 -49.33 50.62 35.81
N ASP A 587 -48.20 49.94 35.93
CA ASP A 587 -47.89 48.91 36.93
C ASP A 587 -47.60 49.47 38.33
N GLY A 588 -47.52 50.80 38.45
CA GLY A 588 -47.16 51.51 39.68
C GLY A 588 -45.65 51.75 39.84
N ASP A 589 -44.81 51.20 38.97
CA ASP A 589 -43.35 51.40 38.94
C ASP A 589 -42.88 52.21 37.71
N GLY A 590 -43.83 52.66 36.88
CA GLY A 590 -43.61 53.60 35.78
C GLY A 590 -43.54 52.94 34.41
N SER A 591 -44.00 51.70 34.31
CA SER A 591 -44.03 50.88 33.11
C SER A 591 -45.44 50.32 32.84
N SER A 592 -45.57 49.36 31.94
CA SER A 592 -46.84 48.72 31.61
C SER A 592 -46.69 47.23 31.45
N ASP A 593 -47.65 46.47 31.97
CA ASP A 593 -47.67 45.02 31.85
C ASP A 593 -48.73 44.52 30.89
N VAL A 594 -48.47 43.36 30.30
CA VAL A 594 -49.42 42.55 29.53
C VAL A 594 -49.94 41.43 30.42
N LEU A 595 -51.27 41.33 30.51
CA LEU A 595 -51.99 40.38 31.35
C LEU A 595 -52.77 39.41 30.47
N THR A 596 -52.41 38.13 30.48
CA THR A 596 -53.08 37.06 29.73
C THR A 596 -53.52 35.95 30.67
N GLY A 597 -54.77 35.49 30.54
CA GLY A 597 -55.30 34.47 31.44
C GLY A 597 -55.22 34.90 32.91
N ILE A 598 -55.59 36.16 33.19
CA ILE A 598 -55.64 36.72 34.55
C ILE A 598 -57.09 37.11 34.82
N GLU A 599 -57.67 36.57 35.89
CA GLU A 599 -59.05 36.85 36.30
C GLU A 599 -59.10 37.83 37.48
N ASN A 600 -58.01 37.99 38.23
CA ASN A 600 -57.99 38.71 39.49
C ASN A 600 -56.86 39.75 39.54
N LEU A 601 -57.07 40.81 40.31
CA LEU A 601 -56.09 41.88 40.52
C LEU A 601 -55.97 42.21 42.00
N THR A 602 -54.74 42.37 42.47
CA THR A 602 -54.44 43.02 43.76
C THR A 602 -53.61 44.26 43.49
N GLY A 603 -54.11 45.42 43.91
CA GLY A 603 -53.44 46.71 43.78
C GLY A 603 -52.29 46.91 44.77
N SER A 604 -51.85 48.16 44.84
CA SER A 604 -50.71 48.63 45.60
C SER A 604 -51.13 49.19 46.98
N ALA A 605 -50.26 49.99 47.59
CA ALA A 605 -50.57 50.76 48.80
C ALA A 605 -50.94 52.23 48.49
N PHE A 606 -51.21 52.53 47.21
CA PHE A 606 -51.52 53.86 46.68
C PHE A 606 -52.83 53.82 45.91
N ASP A 607 -53.36 55.00 45.58
CA ASP A 607 -54.62 55.15 44.84
C ASP A 607 -54.60 54.39 43.50
N ASP A 608 -55.29 53.26 43.45
CA ASP A 608 -55.32 52.37 42.29
C ASP A 608 -56.60 52.55 41.44
N THR A 609 -56.53 52.14 40.17
CA THR A 609 -57.67 52.01 39.27
C THR A 609 -57.69 50.61 38.68
N LEU A 610 -58.57 49.76 39.21
CA LEU A 610 -58.65 48.34 38.89
C LEU A 610 -59.96 48.03 38.18
N THR A 611 -59.88 47.44 36.99
CA THR A 611 -61.04 47.10 36.17
C THR A 611 -61.08 45.61 35.85
N GLY A 612 -62.14 44.94 36.30
CA GLY A 612 -62.45 43.54 36.04
C GLY A 612 -62.93 43.28 34.60
N ALA A 613 -63.32 42.03 34.34
CA ALA A 613 -63.81 41.54 33.06
C ALA A 613 -65.32 41.22 33.12
N ALA A 614 -65.80 40.33 32.24
CA ALA A 614 -67.20 39.88 32.25
C ALA A 614 -67.40 38.56 33.05
N GLY A 615 -66.31 37.97 33.53
CA GLY A 615 -66.29 36.75 34.34
C GLY A 615 -66.38 37.05 35.84
N VAL A 616 -66.17 36.05 36.69
CA VAL A 616 -66.03 36.28 38.14
C VAL A 616 -64.64 36.84 38.40
N ASN A 617 -64.56 38.03 39.01
CA ASN A 617 -63.30 38.65 39.38
C ASN A 617 -63.16 38.83 40.90
N TYR A 618 -61.93 38.70 41.40
CA TYR A 618 -61.52 39.07 42.76
C TYR A 618 -60.59 40.28 42.65
N LEU A 619 -61.10 41.47 43.01
CA LEU A 619 -60.38 42.73 42.90
C LEU A 619 -60.14 43.30 44.30
N ILE A 620 -58.86 43.49 44.65
CA ILE A 620 -58.44 44.13 45.88
C ILE A 620 -57.73 45.43 45.53
N GLY A 621 -58.21 46.57 46.03
CA GLY A 621 -57.56 47.87 45.94
C GLY A 621 -56.27 47.86 46.75
N GLY A 622 -56.37 48.02 48.06
CA GLY A 622 -55.22 47.88 48.95
C GLY A 622 -55.23 48.95 50.02
N ALA A 623 -54.18 49.75 50.09
CA ALA A 623 -54.28 51.02 50.80
C ALA A 623 -54.37 52.14 49.76
N GLY A 624 -54.95 53.29 50.12
CA GLY A 624 -55.14 54.40 49.17
C GLY A 624 -56.61 54.57 48.81
N ASP A 625 -56.91 55.66 48.09
CA ASP A 625 -58.27 55.96 47.65
C ASP A 625 -58.53 55.29 46.29
N ASP A 626 -59.06 54.06 46.31
CA ASP A 626 -59.10 53.21 45.12
C ASP A 626 -60.36 53.38 44.25
N VAL A 627 -60.21 53.13 42.96
CA VAL A 627 -61.32 53.02 41.99
C VAL A 627 -61.40 51.58 41.48
N ILE A 628 -62.43 50.85 41.90
CA ILE A 628 -62.63 49.44 41.54
C ILE A 628 -63.89 49.30 40.69
N ASN A 629 -63.74 48.78 39.48
CA ASN A 629 -64.85 48.51 38.56
C ASN A 629 -64.94 47.01 38.25
N GLY A 630 -65.87 46.32 38.92
CA GLY A 630 -66.08 44.87 38.74
C GLY A 630 -66.68 44.50 37.37
N ARG A 631 -67.36 45.46 36.71
CA ARG A 631 -68.15 45.21 35.49
C ARG A 631 -69.19 44.10 35.71
N GLY A 632 -69.24 43.08 34.87
CA GLY A 632 -70.27 42.04 34.92
C GLY A 632 -69.67 40.74 35.43
N GLY A 633 -70.41 40.00 36.24
CA GLY A 633 -69.85 38.85 36.95
C GLY A 633 -70.46 38.73 38.34
N ASN A 634 -70.10 37.67 39.06
CA ASN A 634 -70.37 37.59 40.50
C ASN A 634 -69.08 37.94 41.24
N ASP A 635 -68.78 39.23 41.29
CA ASP A 635 -67.45 39.70 41.68
C ASP A 635 -67.29 39.88 43.19
N TRP A 636 -66.03 39.83 43.62
CA TRP A 636 -65.60 40.16 44.97
C TRP A 636 -64.74 41.42 44.90
N LEU A 637 -65.24 42.52 45.46
CA LEU A 637 -64.64 43.84 45.35
C LEU A 637 -64.28 44.35 46.74
N TYR A 638 -62.98 44.54 47.01
CA TYR A 638 -62.45 44.95 48.30
C TYR A 638 -61.58 46.20 48.13
N GLY A 639 -62.05 47.36 48.61
CA GLY A 639 -61.24 48.58 48.64
C GLY A 639 -60.11 48.54 49.67
N ASN A 640 -60.41 47.95 50.85
CA ASN A 640 -59.54 47.91 52.03
C ASN A 640 -59.32 49.29 52.68
N ASP A 641 -58.08 49.76 52.87
CA ASP A 641 -57.77 50.95 53.68
C ASP A 641 -57.81 52.22 52.82
N GLY A 642 -58.83 53.06 52.97
CA GLY A 642 -58.90 54.34 52.26
C GLY A 642 -60.33 54.79 52.01
N VAL A 643 -60.51 55.76 51.09
CA VAL A 643 -61.81 56.18 50.58
C VAL A 643 -62.02 55.62 49.18
N ASP A 644 -62.66 54.45 49.13
CA ASP A 644 -62.80 53.71 47.88
C ASP A 644 -64.08 54.02 47.11
N THR A 645 -63.98 53.97 45.80
CA THR A 645 -65.09 54.04 44.86
C THR A 645 -65.24 52.70 44.15
N VAL A 646 -66.36 52.01 44.41
CA VAL A 646 -66.64 50.71 43.80
C VAL A 646 -67.85 50.79 42.86
N SER A 647 -67.70 50.27 41.64
CA SER A 647 -68.74 50.15 40.63
C SER A 647 -68.95 48.67 40.25
N TYR A 648 -70.21 48.26 40.14
CA TYR A 648 -70.64 46.89 39.84
C TYR A 648 -71.95 46.92 39.02
N ALA A 649 -72.19 45.91 38.19
CA ALA A 649 -73.35 45.84 37.28
C ALA A 649 -74.51 44.96 37.77
#